data_AF-A0A9D0AW10-F1
#
_entry.id   AF-A0A9D0AW10-F1
#
_cell.length_a   1.000
_cell.length_b   1.000
_cell.length_c   1.000
_cell.angle_alpha   90.00
_cell.angle_beta   90.00
_cell.angle_gamma   90.00
#
_symmetry.space_group_name_H-M   'P 1'
#
loop_
_entity.id
_entity.type
_entity.pdbx_description
1 polymer ?
#
loop_
_entity_poly.entity_id
_entity_poly.type
_entity_poly.pdbx_seq_one_letter_code
_entity_poly.pdbx_strand_id
1 'polypeptide(L)'
;MLKQLYFIFIISILGSFASIIKAETDCNTVLGMPIEQCETLLQIYQTTNGDSWVNNTNWNGEDPNNFALITTDTNSNVLELNLNDNGLTGYLPNLSGLTEVTKLILHSNKISGNVPDLSNLINLTHVNLRNNQFSGSIPDFSGLAKLEKLSLYHNQLCGQIPDLTGLNSLQELDLSYNQLSGPVPNFSTLTNLRLLGISGNKKLCKIEGADYGRVEYAVSSLPICSVDDEYPTCSRSNINLASSVTIVGDGSIDIQNIDAETVILTATPATDFIFDGWNDICTIVENDCQIAITDIDKVVANFSPFINLDEYGNDITIHIDESTITIIGEGNVDINGCANGCIKSDNAILTANAADGFNFTGWNQVCTILEDNTCQVKVTDIPQVIANFSEVIPDNLYMLQVNTVGNGKVTAIGINCGNDCQEQYVENTLVTLNAIPNDNSIFTGWSGNCSGIIKTCQLTMLESSNVNANFAIDNIATFPLSISLEGNGSGVVVIDGLECNLPCVREYANNTEVLLTTRPANNSNFVNWTGPCSGSTTFCQVTMNQPQSIVITFNQLPPVPVADLEFVGLQSFYRVGEIVKLDLVEHIVNKPIYPRLDLWIGIEDPNGIRYYMTALPLEPFTFSPQPFRNDIISYELLDKEIIYPVLYFEVPAGIGGEYLFFATLTEANTELNDLLFTQNSSTAIVSTTLGNTLNPSVLPTSPGILTMFIGEDLELMIDSATTFDAVLNSCTILDAEIVQTYATISTNNTVSCYLRALNSGDTVLTTTDRYGKSSKTLITVKEVRL
;
A
#
# COMPACT_ATOMS: atom_id res chain seq x y z
N MET A 1 31.14 -19.09 -7.31
CA MET A 1 30.43 -20.37 -7.06
C MET A 1 29.10 -20.20 -6.31
N LEU A 2 28.87 -19.09 -5.60
CA LEU A 2 27.57 -18.68 -5.06
C LEU A 2 26.53 -18.19 -6.12
N LYS A 3 26.90 -18.09 -7.41
CA LYS A 3 25.99 -17.72 -8.50
C LYS A 3 25.34 -18.92 -9.22
N GLN A 4 25.70 -20.15 -8.89
CA GLN A 4 25.20 -21.36 -9.58
C GLN A 4 24.28 -22.26 -8.72
N LEU A 5 24.16 -22.00 -7.42
CA LEU A 5 23.31 -22.79 -6.50
C LEU A 5 21.99 -22.11 -6.12
N TYR A 6 21.86 -20.80 -6.37
CA TYR A 6 20.59 -20.08 -6.28
C TYR A 6 19.59 -20.49 -7.39
N PHE A 7 20.10 -21.17 -8.43
CA PHE A 7 19.33 -21.57 -9.61
C PHE A 7 18.71 -22.97 -9.50
N ILE A 8 19.00 -23.74 -8.44
CA ILE A 8 18.64 -25.17 -8.36
C ILE A 8 17.67 -25.51 -7.21
N PHE A 9 17.44 -24.63 -6.23
CA PHE A 9 16.58 -24.95 -5.07
C PHE A 9 15.11 -24.47 -5.18
N ILE A 10 14.75 -23.72 -6.23
CA ILE A 10 13.38 -23.21 -6.43
C ILE A 10 12.43 -24.25 -7.08
N ILE A 11 12.93 -25.40 -7.52
CA ILE A 11 12.15 -26.39 -8.31
C ILE A 11 11.43 -27.46 -7.47
N SER A 12 11.52 -27.49 -6.14
CA SER A 12 10.83 -28.54 -5.38
C SER A 12 10.13 -28.05 -4.12
N ILE A 13 8.80 -28.10 -4.19
CA ILE A 13 7.79 -28.09 -3.11
C ILE A 13 7.14 -26.73 -2.84
N LEU A 14 6.30 -26.28 -3.79
CA LEU A 14 4.94 -25.76 -3.50
C LEU A 14 4.03 -26.19 -4.65
N GLY A 15 3.65 -27.47 -4.62
CA GLY A 15 2.51 -28.00 -5.35
C GLY A 15 1.28 -27.97 -4.44
N SER A 16 0.64 -26.80 -4.37
CA SER A 16 -0.80 -26.57 -4.17
C SER A 16 -0.95 -25.15 -3.60
N PHE A 17 -1.59 -24.25 -4.37
CA PHE A 17 -1.59 -22.78 -4.24
C PHE A 17 -0.31 -22.11 -4.77
N ALA A 18 -0.14 -22.13 -6.09
CA ALA A 18 0.80 -21.27 -6.79
C ALA A 18 0.02 -20.25 -7.62
N SER A 19 -0.14 -19.03 -7.09
CA SER A 19 -0.01 -17.83 -7.91
C SER A 19 1.35 -17.24 -7.54
N ILE A 20 2.39 -17.99 -7.89
CA ILE A 20 3.78 -17.56 -7.84
C ILE A 20 3.92 -16.50 -8.92
N ILE A 21 4.46 -15.33 -8.58
CA ILE A 21 4.91 -14.32 -9.54
C ILE A 21 5.85 -15.02 -10.53
N LYS A 22 5.34 -15.38 -11.70
CA LYS A 22 6.16 -15.85 -12.83
C LYS A 22 6.87 -14.62 -13.37
N ALA A 23 8.17 -14.74 -13.65
CA ALA A 23 8.84 -13.76 -14.48
C ALA A 23 8.08 -13.71 -15.82
N GLU A 24 7.38 -12.61 -16.07
CA GLU A 24 6.77 -12.36 -17.37
C GLU A 24 7.89 -12.36 -18.41
N THR A 25 7.74 -13.18 -19.45
CA THR A 25 8.66 -13.18 -20.58
C THR A 25 8.67 -11.77 -21.20
N ASP A 26 9.79 -11.04 -21.09
CA ASP A 26 9.94 -9.75 -21.75
C ASP A 26 10.13 -9.96 -23.26
N CYS A 27 9.08 -9.70 -24.04
CA CYS A 27 9.06 -9.84 -25.49
C CYS A 27 10.13 -8.98 -26.21
N ASN A 28 10.65 -7.93 -25.58
CA ASN A 28 11.75 -7.13 -26.14
C ASN A 28 13.09 -7.88 -26.15
N THR A 29 13.22 -8.92 -25.32
CA THR A 29 14.45 -9.71 -25.16
C THR A 29 14.43 -11.01 -25.96
N VAL A 30 13.28 -11.39 -26.52
CA VAL A 30 13.10 -12.62 -27.29
C VAL A 30 13.77 -12.45 -28.66
N LEU A 31 14.87 -13.18 -28.87
CA LEU A 31 15.62 -13.12 -30.14
C LEU A 31 14.87 -13.88 -31.25
N GLY A 32 14.70 -13.22 -32.40
CA GLY A 32 14.20 -13.85 -33.62
C GLY A 32 12.67 -13.89 -33.77
N MET A 33 11.90 -13.60 -32.73
CA MET A 33 10.43 -13.53 -32.80
C MET A 33 9.94 -12.07 -32.86
N PRO A 34 8.95 -11.72 -33.69
CA PRO A 34 8.32 -10.40 -33.64
C PRO A 34 7.64 -10.12 -32.30
N ILE A 35 7.77 -8.89 -31.79
CA ILE A 35 7.24 -8.46 -30.47
C ILE A 35 5.72 -8.70 -30.40
N GLU A 36 4.95 -8.23 -31.38
CA GLU A 36 3.48 -8.42 -31.41
C GLU A 36 3.08 -9.89 -31.42
N GLN A 37 3.88 -10.76 -32.05
CA GLN A 37 3.63 -12.20 -32.06
C GLN A 37 3.86 -12.81 -30.67
N CYS A 38 4.96 -12.40 -30.01
CA CYS A 38 5.27 -12.83 -28.65
C CYS A 38 4.16 -12.40 -27.68
N GLU A 39 3.75 -11.13 -27.71
CA GLU A 39 2.69 -10.58 -26.87
C GLU A 39 1.37 -11.32 -27.08
N THR A 40 1.01 -11.60 -28.34
CA THR A 40 -0.21 -12.36 -28.66
C THR A 40 -0.18 -13.77 -28.09
N LEU A 41 0.95 -14.47 -28.15
CA LEU A 41 1.09 -15.81 -27.56
C LEU A 41 0.96 -15.78 -26.03
N LEU A 42 1.57 -14.79 -25.38
CA LEU A 42 1.46 -14.62 -23.93
C LEU A 42 0.02 -14.29 -23.50
N GLN A 43 -0.69 -13.44 -24.26
CA GLN A 43 -2.10 -13.18 -24.00
C GLN A 43 -2.96 -14.43 -24.14
N ILE A 44 -2.74 -15.26 -25.18
CA ILE A 44 -3.47 -16.53 -25.32
C ILE A 44 -3.23 -17.42 -24.09
N TYR A 45 -2.00 -17.48 -23.60
CA TYR A 45 -1.68 -18.20 -22.38
C TYR A 45 -2.45 -17.67 -21.17
N GLN A 46 -2.43 -16.36 -20.95
CA GLN A 46 -3.08 -15.73 -19.80
C GLN A 46 -4.61 -15.84 -19.85
N THR A 47 -5.25 -15.43 -20.95
CA THR A 47 -6.72 -15.36 -21.06
C THR A 47 -7.38 -16.73 -21.15
N THR A 48 -6.61 -17.79 -21.42
CA THR A 48 -7.13 -19.16 -21.47
C THR A 48 -6.66 -20.05 -20.32
N ASN A 49 -6.23 -19.43 -19.20
CA ASN A 49 -5.81 -20.12 -17.98
C ASN A 49 -4.66 -21.11 -18.22
N GLY A 50 -3.59 -20.61 -18.83
CA GLY A 50 -2.36 -21.29 -19.22
C GLY A 50 -1.78 -22.24 -18.19
N ASP A 51 -1.81 -21.82 -16.93
CA ASP A 51 -1.25 -22.61 -15.82
C ASP A 51 -1.98 -23.94 -15.61
N SER A 52 -3.24 -24.00 -16.04
CA SER A 52 -4.10 -25.19 -15.93
C SER A 52 -4.18 -26.03 -17.20
N TRP A 53 -3.44 -25.68 -18.26
CA TRP A 53 -3.41 -26.49 -19.48
C TRP A 53 -2.82 -27.87 -19.22
N VAL A 54 -3.30 -28.88 -19.95
CA VAL A 54 -2.77 -30.26 -19.86
C VAL A 54 -1.30 -30.31 -20.31
N ASN A 55 -0.97 -29.54 -21.34
CA ASN A 55 0.36 -29.34 -21.89
C ASN A 55 0.58 -27.83 -22.10
N ASN A 56 1.27 -27.23 -21.14
CA ASN A 56 1.85 -25.88 -21.20
C ASN A 56 3.38 -25.93 -21.26
N THR A 57 3.96 -26.99 -21.83
CA THR A 57 5.42 -27.18 -21.85
C THR A 57 6.10 -25.96 -22.48
N ASN A 58 7.00 -25.33 -21.72
CA ASN A 58 7.75 -24.12 -22.06
C ASN A 58 6.93 -22.82 -22.13
N TRP A 59 5.61 -22.84 -21.89
CA TRP A 59 4.79 -21.61 -21.84
C TRP A 59 4.92 -20.86 -20.49
N ASN A 60 5.65 -21.42 -19.53
CA ASN A 60 5.76 -20.96 -18.14
C ASN A 60 6.90 -19.93 -17.90
N GLY A 61 6.99 -18.89 -18.72
CA GLY A 61 8.05 -17.87 -18.62
C GLY A 61 9.36 -18.27 -19.30
N GLU A 62 9.32 -19.26 -20.19
CA GLU A 62 10.46 -19.61 -21.05
C GLU A 62 10.37 -18.88 -22.40
N ASP A 63 11.42 -19.00 -23.22
CA ASP A 63 11.50 -18.38 -24.54
C ASP A 63 10.34 -18.84 -25.46
N PRO A 64 9.48 -17.93 -25.96
CA PRO A 64 8.38 -18.22 -26.88
C PRO A 64 8.78 -18.98 -28.13
N ASN A 65 10.04 -18.90 -28.55
CA ASN A 65 10.57 -19.72 -29.65
C ASN A 65 10.50 -21.24 -29.37
N ASN A 66 10.41 -21.62 -28.10
CA ASN A 66 10.43 -23.01 -27.66
C ASN A 66 9.07 -23.50 -27.14
N PHE A 67 8.02 -22.68 -27.21
CA PHE A 67 6.69 -23.09 -26.78
C PHE A 67 6.29 -24.40 -27.46
N ALA A 68 5.92 -25.40 -26.67
CA ALA A 68 5.36 -26.61 -27.25
C ALA A 68 4.05 -26.26 -27.96
N LEU A 69 3.65 -27.08 -28.93
CA LEU A 69 2.36 -26.94 -29.63
C LEU A 69 2.25 -25.73 -30.58
N ILE A 70 3.32 -24.95 -30.75
CA ILE A 70 3.50 -24.07 -31.91
C ILE A 70 4.47 -24.68 -32.91
N THR A 71 4.28 -24.37 -34.19
CA THR A 71 5.26 -24.63 -35.24
C THR A 71 5.62 -23.32 -35.90
N THR A 72 6.91 -23.05 -36.04
CA THR A 72 7.43 -21.81 -36.63
C THR A 72 8.16 -22.07 -37.95
N ASP A 73 8.35 -21.01 -38.74
CA ASP A 73 9.25 -21.01 -39.89
C ASP A 73 10.73 -20.84 -39.46
N THR A 74 11.65 -20.71 -40.42
CA THR A 74 13.09 -20.52 -40.13
C THR A 74 13.42 -19.18 -39.48
N ASN A 75 12.48 -18.24 -39.47
CA ASN A 75 12.58 -16.92 -38.86
C ASN A 75 11.69 -16.81 -37.60
N SER A 76 11.29 -17.94 -37.01
CA SER A 76 10.44 -17.99 -35.82
C SER A 76 9.03 -17.37 -35.95
N ASN A 77 8.53 -17.16 -37.18
CA ASN A 77 7.13 -16.78 -37.37
C ASN A 77 6.22 -17.98 -37.14
N VAL A 78 5.16 -17.82 -36.33
CA VAL A 78 4.21 -18.90 -36.02
C VAL A 78 3.38 -19.23 -37.25
N LEU A 79 3.56 -20.45 -37.76
CA LEU A 79 2.79 -20.99 -38.89
C LEU A 79 1.59 -21.83 -38.41
N GLU A 80 1.70 -22.49 -37.27
CA GLU A 80 0.64 -23.33 -36.70
C GLU A 80 0.60 -23.18 -35.19
N LEU A 81 -0.59 -22.92 -34.65
CA LEU A 81 -0.90 -22.95 -33.23
C LEU A 81 -1.87 -24.10 -32.98
N ASN A 82 -1.42 -25.13 -32.27
CA ASN A 82 -2.18 -26.36 -32.06
C ASN A 82 -2.37 -26.72 -30.58
N LEU A 83 -3.31 -26.05 -29.92
CA LEU A 83 -3.66 -26.27 -28.51
C LEU A 83 -4.90 -27.14 -28.34
N ASN A 84 -5.11 -28.12 -29.23
CA ASN A 84 -6.27 -28.99 -29.18
C ASN A 84 -6.27 -29.89 -27.94
N ASP A 85 -7.46 -30.19 -27.39
CA ASP A 85 -7.63 -31.13 -26.27
C ASP A 85 -6.69 -30.85 -25.09
N ASN A 86 -6.58 -29.57 -24.72
CA ASN A 86 -5.57 -29.10 -23.79
C ASN A 86 -6.17 -28.46 -22.52
N GLY A 87 -7.49 -28.49 -22.38
CA GLY A 87 -8.20 -28.03 -21.19
C GLY A 87 -8.34 -26.51 -21.07
N LEU A 88 -8.11 -25.74 -22.15
CA LEU A 88 -8.19 -24.27 -22.15
C LEU A 88 -9.58 -23.80 -21.65
N THR A 89 -9.60 -22.84 -20.73
CA THR A 89 -10.81 -22.20 -20.17
C THR A 89 -10.66 -20.68 -20.21
N GLY A 90 -11.72 -19.91 -20.40
CA GLY A 90 -11.62 -18.44 -20.50
C GLY A 90 -12.06 -17.99 -21.89
N TYR A 91 -11.31 -17.08 -22.54
CA TYR A 91 -11.64 -16.54 -23.87
C TYR A 91 -10.39 -16.34 -24.73
N LEU A 92 -10.58 -16.22 -26.06
CA LEU A 92 -9.48 -15.87 -26.97
C LEU A 92 -9.29 -14.36 -27.04
N PRO A 93 -8.03 -13.86 -26.96
CA PRO A 93 -7.73 -12.45 -27.13
C PRO A 93 -7.73 -12.07 -28.63
N ASN A 94 -7.38 -10.81 -28.93
CA ASN A 94 -7.08 -10.41 -30.30
C ASN A 94 -5.86 -11.17 -30.81
N LEU A 95 -5.98 -11.78 -32.00
CA LEU A 95 -4.94 -12.63 -32.58
C LEU A 95 -4.10 -11.92 -33.66
N SER A 96 -4.26 -10.60 -33.84
CA SER A 96 -3.67 -9.86 -34.96
C SER A 96 -2.14 -9.93 -35.05
N GLY A 97 -1.42 -10.20 -33.95
CA GLY A 97 0.03 -10.34 -33.96
C GLY A 97 0.54 -11.65 -34.60
N LEU A 98 -0.33 -12.63 -34.85
CA LEU A 98 0.04 -13.91 -35.48
C LEU A 98 -0.12 -13.89 -37.02
N THR A 99 0.34 -12.83 -37.68
CA THR A 99 0.05 -12.53 -39.11
C THR A 99 0.43 -13.63 -40.12
N GLU A 100 1.44 -14.43 -39.80
CA GLU A 100 1.92 -15.54 -40.65
C GLU A 100 1.21 -16.88 -40.37
N VAL A 101 0.28 -16.93 -39.41
CA VAL A 101 -0.37 -18.18 -39.01
C VAL A 101 -1.22 -18.75 -40.15
N THR A 102 -0.97 -20.02 -40.44
CA THR A 102 -1.67 -20.79 -41.48
C THR A 102 -2.67 -21.77 -40.89
N LYS A 103 -2.47 -22.22 -39.65
CA LYS A 103 -3.38 -23.14 -38.96
C LYS A 103 -3.61 -22.74 -37.50
N LEU A 104 -4.88 -22.58 -37.15
CA LEU A 104 -5.35 -22.32 -35.79
C LEU A 104 -6.21 -23.50 -35.32
N ILE A 105 -5.64 -24.35 -34.47
CA ILE A 105 -6.26 -25.61 -34.04
C ILE A 105 -6.46 -25.56 -32.51
N LEU A 106 -7.69 -25.32 -32.08
CA LEU A 106 -8.06 -25.10 -30.67
C LEU A 106 -9.24 -25.97 -30.22
N HIS A 107 -9.51 -27.05 -30.96
CA HIS A 107 -10.69 -27.86 -30.73
C HIS A 107 -10.65 -28.68 -29.44
N SER A 108 -11.82 -29.09 -28.96
CA SER A 108 -11.97 -29.92 -27.75
C SER A 108 -11.43 -29.22 -26.49
N ASN A 109 -11.77 -27.96 -26.31
CA ASN A 109 -11.43 -27.18 -25.12
C ASN A 109 -12.72 -26.65 -24.46
N LYS A 110 -12.59 -25.75 -23.47
CA LYS A 110 -13.69 -25.10 -22.76
C LYS A 110 -13.63 -23.58 -22.93
N ILE A 111 -13.19 -23.13 -24.11
CA ILE A 111 -13.06 -21.70 -24.41
C ILE A 111 -14.46 -21.12 -24.61
N SER A 112 -14.75 -20.03 -23.90
CA SER A 112 -16.01 -19.29 -23.90
C SER A 112 -15.83 -17.91 -24.55
N GLY A 113 -16.90 -17.10 -24.59
CA GLY A 113 -16.88 -15.78 -25.24
C GLY A 113 -17.12 -15.86 -26.75
N ASN A 114 -16.87 -14.75 -27.45
CA ASN A 114 -17.06 -14.69 -28.91
C ASN A 114 -15.87 -15.28 -29.66
N VAL A 115 -16.08 -15.71 -30.90
CA VAL A 115 -14.96 -15.98 -31.81
C VAL A 115 -14.30 -14.62 -32.14
N PRO A 116 -12.99 -14.44 -31.95
CA PRO A 116 -12.32 -13.17 -32.22
C PRO A 116 -12.32 -12.86 -33.72
N ASP A 117 -12.12 -11.58 -34.07
CA ASP A 117 -11.93 -11.20 -35.47
C ASP A 117 -10.62 -11.79 -36.01
N LEU A 118 -10.74 -12.54 -37.11
CA LEU A 118 -9.61 -13.18 -37.79
C LEU A 118 -9.27 -12.49 -39.11
N SER A 119 -9.93 -11.37 -39.46
CA SER A 119 -9.83 -10.70 -40.76
C SER A 119 -8.40 -10.37 -41.19
N ASN A 120 -7.51 -10.07 -40.24
CA ASN A 120 -6.10 -9.75 -40.49
C ASN A 120 -5.20 -10.98 -40.72
N LEU A 121 -5.68 -12.19 -40.41
CA LEU A 121 -4.90 -13.44 -40.51
C LEU A 121 -5.07 -14.08 -41.90
N ILE A 122 -4.76 -13.29 -42.93
CA ILE A 122 -5.02 -13.61 -44.35
C ILE A 122 -4.29 -14.87 -44.87
N ASN A 123 -3.34 -15.39 -44.09
CA ASN A 123 -2.59 -16.61 -44.37
C ASN A 123 -3.26 -17.90 -43.89
N LEU A 124 -4.35 -17.79 -43.13
CA LEU A 124 -5.08 -18.93 -42.60
C LEU A 124 -5.58 -19.86 -43.71
N THR A 125 -5.27 -21.14 -43.56
CA THR A 125 -5.75 -22.26 -44.37
C THR A 125 -6.68 -23.18 -43.58
N HIS A 126 -6.46 -23.30 -42.26
CA HIS A 126 -7.23 -24.19 -41.39
C HIS A 126 -7.58 -23.50 -40.07
N VAL A 127 -8.86 -23.41 -39.76
CA VAL A 127 -9.38 -22.92 -38.47
C VAL A 127 -10.29 -24.01 -37.88
N ASN A 128 -9.91 -24.53 -36.71
CA ASN A 128 -10.64 -25.61 -36.05
C ASN A 128 -10.91 -25.26 -34.59
N LEU A 129 -12.11 -24.76 -34.32
CA LEU A 129 -12.59 -24.31 -33.01
C LEU A 129 -13.71 -25.21 -32.46
N ARG A 130 -13.90 -26.40 -33.05
CA ARG A 130 -15.01 -27.29 -32.68
C ARG A 130 -14.94 -27.76 -31.22
N ASN A 131 -16.09 -28.13 -30.65
CA ASN A 131 -16.20 -28.61 -29.26
C ASN A 131 -15.60 -27.60 -28.27
N ASN A 132 -16.16 -26.40 -28.24
CA ASN A 132 -15.85 -25.35 -27.27
C ASN A 132 -17.16 -24.76 -26.73
N GLN A 133 -17.10 -23.62 -26.06
CA GLN A 133 -18.22 -22.89 -25.50
C GLN A 133 -18.39 -21.51 -26.16
N PHE A 134 -17.89 -21.31 -27.40
CA PHE A 134 -18.00 -20.02 -28.09
C PHE A 134 -19.47 -19.63 -28.30
N SER A 135 -19.81 -18.38 -27.98
CA SER A 135 -21.13 -17.78 -28.08
C SER A 135 -21.11 -16.57 -29.04
N GLY A 136 -22.25 -15.88 -29.19
CA GLY A 136 -22.35 -14.71 -30.08
C GLY A 136 -22.49 -15.08 -31.55
N SER A 137 -22.38 -14.09 -32.43
CA SER A 137 -22.46 -14.27 -33.88
C SER A 137 -21.14 -14.74 -34.47
N ILE A 138 -21.20 -15.42 -35.62
CA ILE A 138 -20.00 -15.75 -36.40
C ILE A 138 -19.41 -14.44 -36.99
N PRO A 139 -18.12 -14.14 -36.78
CA PRO A 139 -17.45 -12.98 -37.37
C PRO A 139 -17.40 -13.03 -38.90
N ASP A 140 -17.13 -11.88 -39.53
CA ASP A 140 -16.91 -11.84 -40.96
C ASP A 140 -15.53 -12.44 -41.32
N PHE A 141 -15.54 -13.49 -42.13
CA PHE A 141 -14.33 -14.14 -42.63
C PHE A 141 -14.05 -13.85 -44.10
N SER A 142 -14.81 -12.96 -44.74
CA SER A 142 -14.76 -12.70 -46.20
C SER A 142 -13.35 -12.39 -46.73
N GLY A 143 -12.46 -11.83 -45.90
CA GLY A 143 -11.05 -11.56 -46.23
C GLY A 143 -10.11 -12.78 -46.29
N LEU A 144 -10.52 -13.94 -45.77
CA LEU A 144 -9.64 -15.12 -45.63
C LEU A 144 -9.60 -16.00 -46.89
N ALA A 145 -9.18 -15.43 -48.02
CA ALA A 145 -9.26 -16.09 -49.33
C ALA A 145 -8.47 -17.41 -49.44
N LYS A 146 -7.50 -17.67 -48.55
CA LYS A 146 -6.72 -18.92 -48.48
C LYS A 146 -7.34 -20.01 -47.60
N LEU A 147 -8.42 -19.70 -46.88
CA LEU A 147 -9.03 -20.63 -45.93
C LEU A 147 -9.61 -21.85 -46.66
N GLU A 148 -9.13 -23.04 -46.32
CA GLU A 148 -9.55 -24.32 -46.90
C GLU A 148 -10.52 -25.06 -45.97
N LYS A 149 -10.33 -24.96 -44.65
CA LYS A 149 -11.17 -25.66 -43.67
C LYS A 149 -11.55 -24.74 -42.51
N LEU A 150 -12.85 -24.64 -42.25
CA LEU A 150 -13.42 -23.92 -41.11
C LEU A 150 -14.37 -24.83 -40.34
N SER A 151 -14.03 -25.15 -39.09
CA SER A 151 -14.90 -25.93 -38.21
C SER A 151 -15.22 -25.15 -36.94
N LEU A 152 -16.51 -24.84 -36.77
CA LEU A 152 -17.13 -24.24 -35.58
C LEU A 152 -18.13 -25.20 -34.93
N TYR A 153 -18.07 -26.49 -35.29
CA TYR A 153 -18.95 -27.55 -34.82
C TYR A 153 -19.09 -27.57 -33.30
N HIS A 154 -20.31 -27.74 -32.79
CA HIS A 154 -20.60 -27.93 -31.37
C HIS A 154 -20.06 -26.79 -30.49
N ASN A 155 -20.65 -25.61 -30.69
CA ASN A 155 -20.49 -24.40 -29.89
C ASN A 155 -21.88 -23.83 -29.55
N GLN A 156 -21.95 -22.60 -29.04
CA GLN A 156 -23.17 -21.90 -28.64
C GLN A 156 -23.47 -20.69 -29.56
N LEU A 157 -22.94 -20.69 -30.78
CA LEU A 157 -23.04 -19.57 -31.72
C LEU A 157 -24.48 -19.36 -32.18
N CYS A 158 -24.89 -18.10 -32.30
CA CYS A 158 -26.25 -17.68 -32.63
C CYS A 158 -26.27 -16.65 -33.77
N GLY A 159 -27.46 -16.18 -34.13
CA GLY A 159 -27.62 -15.23 -35.24
C GLY A 159 -27.49 -15.89 -36.60
N GLN A 160 -27.23 -15.07 -37.62
CA GLN A 160 -27.16 -15.50 -39.03
C GLN A 160 -25.75 -15.97 -39.41
N ILE A 161 -25.68 -16.81 -40.46
CA ILE A 161 -24.41 -17.14 -41.10
C ILE A 161 -23.99 -15.92 -41.95
N PRO A 162 -22.78 -15.35 -41.74
CA PRO A 162 -22.31 -14.19 -42.49
C PRO A 162 -22.06 -14.52 -43.97
N ASP A 163 -21.80 -13.47 -44.77
CA ASP A 163 -21.42 -13.66 -46.16
C ASP A 163 -20.02 -14.28 -46.26
N LEU A 164 -19.94 -15.51 -46.74
CA LEU A 164 -18.70 -16.27 -46.89
C LEU A 164 -18.19 -16.31 -48.34
N THR A 165 -18.78 -15.54 -49.26
CA THR A 165 -18.48 -15.62 -50.70
C THR A 165 -17.02 -15.31 -51.06
N GLY A 166 -16.27 -14.61 -50.19
CA GLY A 166 -14.85 -14.34 -50.36
C GLY A 166 -13.91 -15.54 -50.10
N LEU A 167 -14.41 -16.61 -49.48
CA LEU A 167 -13.63 -17.81 -49.10
C LEU A 167 -13.41 -18.78 -50.27
N ASN A 168 -12.83 -18.30 -51.37
CA ASN A 168 -12.72 -19.03 -52.64
C ASN A 168 -11.97 -20.38 -52.55
N SER A 169 -11.09 -20.55 -51.56
CA SER A 169 -10.32 -21.78 -51.33
C SER A 169 -11.04 -22.80 -50.44
N LEU A 170 -12.20 -22.45 -49.88
CA LEU A 170 -12.89 -23.25 -48.86
C LEU A 170 -13.35 -24.59 -49.42
N GLN A 171 -12.95 -25.67 -48.75
CA GLN A 171 -13.25 -27.07 -49.09
C GLN A 171 -14.19 -27.69 -48.06
N GLU A 172 -14.06 -27.29 -46.80
CA GLU A 172 -14.82 -27.82 -45.67
C GLU A 172 -15.32 -26.68 -44.76
N LEU A 173 -16.63 -26.64 -44.54
CA LEU A 173 -17.31 -25.74 -43.61
C LEU A 173 -18.22 -26.56 -42.70
N ASP A 174 -17.92 -26.61 -41.40
CA ASP A 174 -18.79 -27.27 -40.42
C ASP A 174 -19.24 -26.30 -39.33
N LEU A 175 -20.52 -25.96 -39.39
CA LEU A 175 -21.27 -25.10 -38.46
C LEU A 175 -22.29 -25.91 -37.65
N SER A 176 -22.25 -27.25 -37.72
CA SER A 176 -23.27 -28.09 -37.10
C SER A 176 -23.29 -27.96 -35.58
N TYR A 177 -24.45 -28.23 -34.97
CA TYR A 177 -24.66 -28.21 -33.52
C TYR A 177 -24.33 -26.84 -32.89
N ASN A 178 -24.91 -25.78 -33.44
CA ASN A 178 -24.93 -24.44 -32.85
C ASN A 178 -26.39 -23.97 -32.66
N GLN A 179 -26.59 -22.68 -32.38
CA GLN A 179 -27.88 -22.00 -32.23
C GLN A 179 -28.16 -21.03 -33.39
N LEU A 180 -27.57 -21.28 -34.56
CA LEU A 180 -27.69 -20.40 -35.73
C LEU A 180 -29.14 -20.38 -36.25
N SER A 181 -29.50 -19.26 -36.85
CA SER A 181 -30.84 -18.96 -37.34
C SER A 181 -30.80 -18.21 -38.66
N GLY A 182 -31.90 -18.24 -39.41
CA GLY A 182 -31.99 -17.49 -40.66
C GLY A 182 -31.62 -18.26 -41.90
N PRO A 183 -31.60 -17.56 -43.05
CA PRO A 183 -31.32 -18.16 -44.34
C PRO A 183 -29.88 -18.67 -44.41
N VAL A 184 -29.71 -19.90 -44.90
CA VAL A 184 -28.40 -20.39 -45.30
C VAL A 184 -27.96 -19.63 -46.57
N PRO A 185 -26.81 -18.92 -46.54
CA PRO A 185 -26.31 -18.18 -47.69
C PRO A 185 -26.10 -19.07 -48.91
N ASN A 186 -26.24 -18.48 -50.10
CA ASN A 186 -25.96 -19.19 -51.33
C ASN A 186 -24.45 -19.37 -51.51
N PHE A 187 -23.97 -20.60 -51.37
CA PHE A 187 -22.56 -20.98 -51.51
C PHE A 187 -22.15 -21.39 -52.94
N SER A 188 -22.96 -21.12 -53.97
CA SER A 188 -22.65 -21.47 -55.36
C SER A 188 -21.34 -20.90 -55.88
N THR A 189 -20.90 -19.76 -55.34
CA THR A 189 -19.61 -19.13 -55.68
C THR A 189 -18.40 -19.87 -55.06
N LEU A 190 -18.62 -20.63 -53.98
CA LEU A 190 -17.59 -21.43 -53.31
C LEU A 190 -17.34 -22.74 -54.06
N THR A 191 -16.80 -22.62 -55.26
CA THR A 191 -16.62 -23.75 -56.20
C THR A 191 -15.72 -24.86 -55.68
N ASN A 192 -14.93 -24.62 -54.62
CA ASN A 192 -14.10 -25.61 -53.94
C ASN A 192 -14.78 -26.34 -52.79
N LEU A 193 -15.94 -25.87 -52.31
CA LEU A 193 -16.62 -26.45 -51.15
C LEU A 193 -17.12 -27.86 -51.48
N ARG A 194 -16.76 -28.83 -50.64
CA ARG A 194 -17.10 -30.26 -50.78
C ARG A 194 -17.88 -30.78 -49.58
N LEU A 195 -17.62 -30.25 -48.40
CA LEU A 195 -18.26 -30.66 -47.16
C LEU A 195 -18.90 -29.44 -46.50
N LEU A 196 -20.22 -29.48 -46.37
CA LEU A 196 -21.00 -28.52 -45.60
C LEU A 196 -21.72 -29.24 -44.45
N GLY A 197 -21.39 -28.87 -43.23
CA GLY A 197 -22.09 -29.28 -42.02
C GLY A 197 -22.91 -28.12 -41.47
N ILE A 198 -24.23 -28.27 -41.39
CA ILE A 198 -25.15 -27.26 -40.81
C ILE A 198 -26.21 -27.89 -39.91
N SER A 199 -26.11 -29.21 -39.70
CA SER A 199 -27.09 -30.00 -38.93
C SER A 199 -27.15 -29.53 -37.47
N GLY A 200 -28.28 -29.75 -36.78
CA GLY A 200 -28.42 -29.36 -35.37
C GLY A 200 -28.74 -27.87 -35.12
N ASN A 201 -28.65 -27.00 -36.12
CA ASN A 201 -29.13 -25.61 -36.03
C ASN A 201 -30.64 -25.53 -36.35
N LYS A 202 -31.48 -25.56 -35.33
CA LYS A 202 -32.94 -25.74 -35.47
C LYS A 202 -33.67 -24.60 -36.19
N LYS A 203 -33.06 -23.41 -36.28
CA LYS A 203 -33.68 -22.20 -36.84
C LYS A 203 -33.11 -21.80 -38.20
N LEU A 204 -32.26 -22.62 -38.81
CA LEU A 204 -31.81 -22.41 -40.18
C LEU A 204 -32.90 -22.81 -41.19
N CYS A 205 -32.96 -22.07 -42.27
CA CYS A 205 -33.86 -22.31 -43.39
C CYS A 205 -33.11 -22.13 -44.72
N LYS A 206 -33.63 -22.73 -45.80
CA LYS A 206 -33.11 -22.56 -47.16
C LYS A 206 -33.91 -21.52 -47.94
N ILE A 207 -33.23 -20.78 -48.80
CA ILE A 207 -33.84 -19.79 -49.69
C ILE A 207 -34.55 -20.52 -50.83
N GLU A 208 -35.79 -20.14 -51.11
CA GLU A 208 -36.56 -20.74 -52.21
C GLU A 208 -35.88 -20.48 -53.57
N GLY A 209 -35.63 -21.54 -54.34
CA GLY A 209 -35.03 -21.45 -55.67
C GLY A 209 -33.54 -21.12 -55.70
N ALA A 210 -32.86 -21.03 -54.55
CA ALA A 210 -31.40 -20.90 -54.52
C ALA A 210 -30.71 -22.21 -54.94
N ASP A 211 -29.64 -22.08 -55.72
CA ASP A 211 -28.76 -23.19 -56.11
C ASP A 211 -27.60 -23.26 -55.11
N TYR A 212 -27.58 -24.28 -54.25
CA TYR A 212 -26.48 -24.51 -53.31
C TYR A 212 -25.35 -25.37 -53.91
N GLY A 213 -25.39 -25.63 -55.21
CA GLY A 213 -24.35 -26.32 -55.96
C GLY A 213 -24.04 -27.71 -55.39
N ARG A 214 -22.74 -27.98 -55.16
CA ARG A 214 -22.26 -29.30 -54.71
C ARG A 214 -22.67 -29.66 -53.29
N VAL A 215 -23.15 -28.70 -52.51
CA VAL A 215 -23.55 -28.89 -51.10
C VAL A 215 -25.06 -28.90 -50.90
N GLU A 216 -25.84 -28.99 -51.99
CA GLU A 216 -27.30 -29.14 -51.95
C GLU A 216 -27.76 -30.25 -51.00
N TYR A 217 -26.98 -31.34 -50.90
CA TYR A 217 -27.28 -32.46 -50.00
C TYR A 217 -27.46 -32.02 -48.53
N ALA A 218 -26.70 -31.02 -48.07
CA ALA A 218 -26.68 -30.58 -46.67
C ALA A 218 -27.85 -29.65 -46.32
N VAL A 219 -28.34 -28.87 -47.29
CA VAL A 219 -29.44 -27.92 -47.12
C VAL A 219 -30.81 -28.50 -47.51
N SER A 220 -30.82 -29.58 -48.28
CA SER A 220 -32.03 -30.15 -48.87
C SER A 220 -33.16 -30.42 -47.85
N SER A 221 -32.80 -30.80 -46.62
CA SER A 221 -33.72 -31.10 -45.52
C SER A 221 -34.17 -29.88 -44.70
N LEU A 222 -33.64 -28.68 -44.95
CA LEU A 222 -34.05 -27.47 -44.24
C LEU A 222 -35.42 -26.95 -44.72
N PRO A 223 -36.22 -26.33 -43.84
CA PRO A 223 -37.45 -25.65 -44.23
C PRO A 223 -37.14 -24.47 -45.15
N ILE A 224 -38.08 -24.08 -46.02
CA ILE A 224 -37.96 -22.86 -46.82
C ILE A 224 -38.15 -21.65 -45.89
N CYS A 225 -37.30 -20.63 -46.04
CA CYS A 225 -37.39 -19.39 -45.27
C CYS A 225 -38.69 -18.65 -45.54
N SER A 226 -39.40 -18.21 -44.50
CA SER A 226 -40.53 -17.29 -44.66
C SER A 226 -40.02 -15.87 -44.88
N VAL A 227 -40.74 -15.10 -45.71
CA VAL A 227 -40.52 -13.65 -45.86
C VAL A 227 -40.93 -12.85 -44.62
N ASP A 228 -41.75 -13.44 -43.74
CA ASP A 228 -42.26 -12.81 -42.51
C ASP A 228 -41.52 -13.28 -41.24
N ASP A 229 -40.51 -14.15 -41.36
CA ASP A 229 -39.77 -14.65 -40.19
C ASP A 229 -38.78 -13.59 -39.69
N GLU A 230 -39.01 -13.06 -38.49
CA GLU A 230 -37.97 -12.39 -37.72
C GLU A 230 -37.02 -13.45 -37.15
N TYR A 231 -35.83 -13.55 -37.74
CA TYR A 231 -34.81 -14.46 -37.24
C TYR A 231 -34.20 -13.89 -35.97
N PRO A 232 -34.16 -14.67 -34.87
CA PRO A 232 -33.60 -14.21 -33.62
C PRO A 232 -32.15 -13.78 -33.80
N THR A 233 -31.89 -12.49 -33.65
CA THR A 233 -30.55 -12.02 -33.37
C THR A 233 -30.11 -12.61 -32.03
N CYS A 234 -28.80 -12.76 -31.81
CA CYS A 234 -28.27 -13.18 -30.51
C CYS A 234 -28.91 -12.30 -29.41
N SER A 235 -29.72 -12.89 -28.53
CA SER A 235 -30.47 -12.16 -27.50
C SER A 235 -29.49 -11.48 -26.54
N ARG A 236 -29.63 -10.17 -26.36
CA ARG A 236 -28.72 -9.29 -25.59
C ARG A 236 -28.64 -9.62 -24.08
N SER A 237 -29.44 -10.55 -23.57
CA SER A 237 -29.33 -11.08 -22.20
C SER A 237 -28.30 -12.21 -22.05
N ASN A 238 -27.78 -12.75 -23.16
CA ASN A 238 -26.71 -13.74 -23.20
C ASN A 238 -25.43 -13.21 -23.88
N ILE A 239 -25.38 -11.92 -24.21
CA ILE A 239 -24.10 -11.28 -24.54
C ILE A 239 -23.47 -10.97 -23.19
N ASN A 240 -22.46 -11.74 -22.83
CA ASN A 240 -21.58 -11.35 -21.75
C ASN A 240 -20.82 -10.11 -22.24
N LEU A 241 -21.39 -8.91 -22.08
CA LEU A 241 -20.82 -7.66 -22.56
C LEU A 241 -19.44 -7.39 -21.92
N ALA A 242 -19.15 -8.01 -20.78
CA ALA A 242 -17.83 -8.01 -20.16
C ALA A 242 -16.75 -8.68 -21.03
N SER A 243 -17.12 -9.60 -21.93
CA SER A 243 -16.20 -10.23 -22.89
C SER A 243 -15.99 -9.42 -24.17
N SER A 244 -16.73 -8.32 -24.34
CA SER A 244 -16.56 -7.41 -25.49
C SER A 244 -15.54 -6.31 -25.21
N VAL A 245 -15.30 -5.99 -23.94
CA VAL A 245 -14.26 -5.03 -23.53
C VAL A 245 -12.94 -5.79 -23.45
N THR A 246 -11.93 -5.32 -24.17
CA THR A 246 -10.58 -5.91 -24.06
C THR A 246 -9.99 -5.47 -22.72
N ILE A 247 -9.69 -6.42 -21.83
CA ILE A 247 -8.97 -6.14 -20.58
C ILE A 247 -7.50 -6.47 -20.83
N VAL A 248 -6.63 -5.48 -20.62
CA VAL A 248 -5.18 -5.64 -20.60
C VAL A 248 -4.76 -5.57 -19.13
N GLY A 249 -4.09 -6.60 -18.60
CA GLY A 249 -3.76 -6.72 -17.18
C GLY A 249 -4.86 -7.37 -16.31
N ASP A 250 -4.81 -7.13 -14.99
CA ASP A 250 -5.73 -7.76 -14.01
C ASP A 250 -6.66 -6.72 -13.35
N GLY A 251 -7.96 -6.96 -13.48
CA GLY A 251 -9.03 -6.07 -13.08
C GLY A 251 -10.38 -6.57 -13.59
N SER A 252 -11.45 -5.94 -13.11
CA SER A 252 -12.82 -6.25 -13.53
C SER A 252 -13.52 -5.02 -14.08
N ILE A 253 -14.42 -5.26 -15.03
CA ILE A 253 -15.25 -4.24 -15.65
C ILE A 253 -16.72 -4.55 -15.36
N ASP A 254 -17.39 -3.67 -14.63
CA ASP A 254 -18.83 -3.71 -14.44
C ASP A 254 -19.52 -2.88 -15.52
N ILE A 255 -20.65 -3.39 -16.04
CA ILE A 255 -21.38 -2.73 -17.13
C ILE A 255 -22.78 -2.39 -16.64
N GLN A 256 -23.09 -1.11 -16.59
CA GLN A 256 -24.40 -0.59 -16.22
C GLN A 256 -25.09 0.01 -17.45
N ASN A 257 -26.25 -0.55 -17.83
CA ASN A 257 -27.04 0.02 -18.92
C ASN A 257 -27.75 1.29 -18.45
N ILE A 258 -27.58 2.38 -19.19
CA ILE A 258 -28.37 3.60 -18.99
C ILE A 258 -29.66 3.53 -19.82
N ASP A 259 -29.56 3.13 -21.09
CA ASP A 259 -30.68 3.04 -22.04
C ASP A 259 -30.42 2.06 -23.19
N ALA A 260 -31.21 2.16 -24.27
CA ALA A 260 -31.15 1.25 -25.42
C ALA A 260 -29.93 1.49 -26.35
N GLU A 261 -29.19 2.59 -26.16
CA GLU A 261 -28.12 3.05 -27.06
C GLU A 261 -26.79 3.32 -26.34
N THR A 262 -26.78 3.48 -25.02
CA THR A 262 -25.58 3.81 -24.22
C THR A 262 -25.38 2.92 -23.00
N VAL A 263 -24.10 2.70 -22.63
CA VAL A 263 -23.67 1.95 -21.44
C VAL A 263 -22.64 2.74 -20.64
N ILE A 264 -22.61 2.53 -19.32
CA ILE A 264 -21.51 2.92 -18.42
C ILE A 264 -20.68 1.68 -18.14
N LEU A 265 -19.37 1.80 -18.31
CA LEU A 265 -18.38 0.80 -17.96
C LEU A 265 -17.64 1.30 -16.72
N THR A 266 -17.61 0.52 -15.64
CA THR A 266 -16.89 0.85 -14.40
C THR A 266 -15.70 -0.07 -14.25
N ALA A 267 -14.49 0.47 -14.25
CA ALA A 267 -13.26 -0.28 -14.03
C ALA A 267 -12.93 -0.40 -12.54
N THR A 268 -12.68 -1.63 -12.09
CA THR A 268 -12.23 -1.95 -10.74
C THR A 268 -10.92 -2.74 -10.84
N PRO A 269 -9.77 -2.17 -10.48
CA PRO A 269 -8.50 -2.90 -10.48
C PRO A 269 -8.51 -4.11 -9.54
N ALA A 270 -7.76 -5.16 -9.90
CA ALA A 270 -7.47 -6.26 -8.98
C ALA A 270 -6.51 -5.79 -7.85
N THR A 271 -6.34 -6.61 -6.81
CA THR A 271 -5.34 -6.33 -5.76
C THR A 271 -3.96 -6.23 -6.40
N ASP A 272 -3.21 -5.18 -6.08
CA ASP A 272 -1.89 -4.87 -6.66
C ASP A 272 -1.90 -4.54 -8.16
N PHE A 273 -3.01 -4.02 -8.72
CA PHE A 273 -3.08 -3.43 -10.06
C PHE A 273 -3.68 -2.02 -9.98
N ILE A 274 -3.33 -1.14 -10.92
CA ILE A 274 -3.94 0.19 -11.09
C ILE A 274 -4.67 0.26 -12.43
N PHE A 275 -5.72 1.07 -12.51
CA PHE A 275 -6.43 1.32 -13.77
C PHE A 275 -5.70 2.41 -14.55
N ASP A 276 -5.12 2.06 -15.70
CA ASP A 276 -4.33 2.97 -16.55
C ASP A 276 -5.22 3.82 -17.48
N GLY A 277 -6.50 3.49 -17.56
CA GLY A 277 -7.48 4.20 -18.36
C GLY A 277 -8.05 3.38 -19.52
N TRP A 278 -9.07 3.97 -20.13
CA TRP A 278 -9.69 3.49 -21.36
C TRP A 278 -8.87 3.93 -22.57
N ASN A 279 -8.96 3.23 -23.70
CA ASN A 279 -8.43 3.77 -24.97
C ASN A 279 -9.23 5.01 -25.45
N ASP A 280 -8.72 5.68 -26.51
CA ASP A 280 -9.14 7.02 -27.04
C ASP A 280 -10.63 7.20 -27.45
N ILE A 281 -11.52 6.31 -27.05
CA ILE A 281 -12.96 6.35 -27.32
C ILE A 281 -13.72 7.10 -26.20
N CYS A 282 -13.12 7.25 -25.02
CA CYS A 282 -13.78 7.86 -23.86
C CYS A 282 -13.35 9.31 -23.61
N THR A 283 -14.32 10.24 -23.55
CA THR A 283 -14.04 11.68 -23.40
C THR A 283 -14.37 12.23 -22.00
N ILE A 284 -13.74 11.67 -20.94
CA ILE A 284 -13.76 12.11 -19.50
C ILE A 284 -14.97 11.48 -18.73
N VAL A 285 -14.87 10.78 -17.58
CA VAL A 285 -14.31 11.11 -16.23
C VAL A 285 -14.11 9.83 -15.37
N GLU A 286 -12.98 9.66 -14.67
CA GLU A 286 -12.70 8.59 -13.65
C GLU A 286 -12.98 7.12 -14.09
N ASN A 287 -12.96 6.14 -13.18
CA ASN A 287 -13.13 4.70 -13.46
C ASN A 287 -14.37 4.35 -14.31
N ASP A 288 -15.30 5.30 -14.49
CA ASP A 288 -16.55 5.14 -15.21
C ASP A 288 -16.48 5.75 -16.61
N CYS A 289 -16.68 4.95 -17.65
CA CYS A 289 -16.73 5.38 -19.04
C CYS A 289 -18.12 5.19 -19.65
N GLN A 290 -18.71 6.28 -20.17
CA GLN A 290 -19.96 6.22 -20.93
C GLN A 290 -19.68 6.17 -22.43
N ILE A 291 -20.15 5.12 -23.11
CA ILE A 291 -20.01 4.95 -24.57
C ILE A 291 -21.31 4.54 -25.24
N ALA A 292 -21.37 4.71 -26.56
CA ALA A 292 -22.39 4.08 -27.39
C ALA A 292 -22.17 2.56 -27.43
N ILE A 293 -23.25 1.78 -27.33
CA ILE A 293 -23.21 0.30 -27.35
C ILE A 293 -22.52 -0.25 -28.60
N THR A 294 -22.53 0.51 -29.70
CA THR A 294 -21.87 0.16 -30.98
C THR A 294 -20.35 0.20 -30.94
N ASP A 295 -19.75 0.75 -29.89
CA ASP A 295 -18.30 0.92 -29.77
C ASP A 295 -17.70 0.07 -28.65
N ILE A 296 -18.50 -0.79 -27.99
CA ILE A 296 -18.07 -1.58 -26.83
C ILE A 296 -16.97 -2.59 -27.14
N ASP A 297 -16.98 -3.16 -28.34
CA ASP A 297 -15.97 -4.07 -28.88
C ASP A 297 -14.64 -3.38 -29.21
N LYS A 298 -14.65 -2.05 -29.25
CA LYS A 298 -13.47 -1.22 -29.48
C LYS A 298 -12.89 -0.69 -28.18
N VAL A 299 -13.54 -0.91 -27.02
CA VAL A 299 -13.05 -0.40 -25.74
C VAL A 299 -11.99 -1.33 -25.17
N VAL A 300 -10.86 -0.74 -24.81
CA VAL A 300 -9.78 -1.40 -24.06
C VAL A 300 -9.70 -0.78 -22.68
N ALA A 301 -9.83 -1.60 -21.64
CA ALA A 301 -9.53 -1.23 -20.25
C ALA A 301 -8.12 -1.72 -19.92
N ASN A 302 -7.22 -0.80 -19.63
CA ASN A 302 -5.84 -1.15 -19.30
C ASN A 302 -5.67 -1.11 -17.78
N PHE A 303 -5.13 -2.19 -17.25
CA PHE A 303 -4.71 -2.34 -15.87
C PHE A 303 -3.24 -2.74 -15.89
N SER A 304 -2.42 -2.11 -15.07
CA SER A 304 -1.01 -2.48 -14.95
C SER A 304 -0.76 -3.00 -13.54
N PRO A 305 0.03 -4.07 -13.39
CA PRO A 305 0.44 -4.51 -12.07
C PRO A 305 1.17 -3.36 -11.39
N PHE A 306 0.87 -3.16 -10.11
CA PHE A 306 1.51 -2.21 -9.22
C PHE A 306 2.95 -2.67 -8.97
N ILE A 307 3.81 -2.49 -9.98
CA ILE A 307 5.23 -2.84 -9.96
C ILE A 307 6.01 -1.55 -10.11
N ASN A 308 6.51 -1.07 -8.98
CA ASN A 308 7.41 0.04 -8.92
C ASN A 308 8.83 -0.56 -8.88
N LEU A 309 9.48 -0.84 -10.01
CA LEU A 309 10.88 -1.30 -10.03
C LEU A 309 11.64 -0.92 -11.33
N ASP A 310 12.91 -0.49 -11.23
CA ASP A 310 13.83 -0.22 -12.35
C ASP A 310 14.47 -1.47 -12.96
N GLU A 311 15.37 -1.28 -13.95
CA GLU A 311 16.18 -2.32 -14.61
C GLU A 311 16.92 -3.26 -13.63
N TYR A 312 17.03 -2.88 -12.35
CA TYR A 312 17.66 -3.65 -11.28
C TYR A 312 16.69 -4.13 -10.19
N GLY A 313 15.39 -3.84 -10.27
CA GLY A 313 14.40 -4.27 -9.30
C GLY A 313 14.19 -3.30 -8.12
N ASN A 314 14.30 -1.96 -8.29
CA ASN A 314 14.03 -0.96 -7.23
C ASN A 314 13.01 0.12 -7.62
N ASP A 315 12.13 0.52 -6.70
CA ASP A 315 11.05 1.53 -6.85
C ASP A 315 11.39 2.73 -7.76
N ILE A 316 10.65 2.92 -8.88
CA ILE A 316 10.73 4.11 -9.75
C ILE A 316 9.46 4.96 -9.64
N THR A 317 9.08 5.31 -8.42
CA THR A 317 8.47 6.64 -8.25
C THR A 317 9.60 7.65 -8.44
N ILE A 318 9.75 8.26 -9.63
CA ILE A 318 10.69 9.39 -9.76
C ILE A 318 10.13 10.52 -8.90
N HIS A 319 10.66 10.63 -7.68
CA HIS A 319 10.59 11.85 -6.90
C HIS A 319 11.52 12.82 -7.62
N ILE A 320 10.96 13.56 -8.57
CA ILE A 320 11.67 14.64 -9.22
C ILE A 320 11.78 15.73 -8.16
N ASP A 321 12.96 15.86 -7.58
CA ASP A 321 13.29 16.96 -6.68
C ASP A 321 14.06 18.04 -7.45
N GLU A 322 14.24 19.19 -6.81
CA GLU A 322 14.97 20.34 -7.36
C GLU A 322 16.41 19.99 -7.81
N SER A 323 16.96 18.83 -7.41
CA SER A 323 18.34 18.42 -7.74
C SER A 323 18.52 17.87 -9.16
N THR A 324 17.42 17.62 -9.86
CA THR A 324 17.42 17.05 -11.22
C THR A 324 17.52 18.09 -12.34
N ILE A 325 17.34 19.38 -12.02
CA ILE A 325 17.42 20.49 -12.97
C ILE A 325 18.77 21.19 -12.79
N THR A 326 19.46 21.49 -13.90
CA THR A 326 20.73 22.22 -13.80
C THR A 326 20.45 23.71 -13.62
N ILE A 327 20.84 24.25 -12.47
CA ILE A 327 20.74 25.69 -12.17
C ILE A 327 22.11 26.33 -12.40
N ILE A 328 22.15 27.38 -13.22
CA ILE A 328 23.33 28.23 -13.43
C ILE A 328 23.03 29.59 -12.80
N GLY A 329 23.82 30.01 -11.79
CA GLY A 329 23.53 31.18 -10.95
C GLY A 329 22.82 30.80 -9.64
N GLU A 330 22.18 31.76 -8.96
CA GLU A 330 21.41 31.49 -7.74
C GLU A 330 19.90 31.72 -7.91
N GLY A 331 19.12 30.71 -7.51
CA GLY A 331 17.67 30.64 -7.64
C GLY A 331 17.20 29.21 -7.39
N ASN A 332 15.89 28.97 -7.44
CA ASN A 332 15.30 27.63 -7.40
C ASN A 332 14.28 27.43 -8.53
N VAL A 333 13.85 26.19 -8.72
CA VAL A 333 12.84 25.82 -9.71
C VAL A 333 11.79 24.95 -9.06
N ASP A 334 10.57 25.43 -9.01
CA ASP A 334 9.43 24.65 -8.53
C ASP A 334 8.88 23.76 -9.65
N ILE A 335 8.55 22.52 -9.31
CA ILE A 335 8.01 21.53 -10.24
C ILE A 335 6.54 21.31 -9.90
N ASN A 336 5.66 21.87 -10.73
CA ASN A 336 4.21 21.82 -10.55
C ASN A 336 3.56 20.83 -11.53
N GLY A 337 2.48 20.18 -11.07
CA GLY A 337 1.76 19.14 -11.83
C GLY A 337 2.15 17.70 -11.49
N CYS A 338 3.04 17.50 -10.51
CA CYS A 338 3.60 16.19 -10.12
C CYS A 338 3.44 15.85 -8.62
N ALA A 339 2.42 16.38 -7.92
CA ALA A 339 2.35 16.35 -6.45
C ALA A 339 2.23 14.94 -5.82
N ASN A 340 1.91 13.91 -6.61
CA ASN A 340 1.79 12.51 -6.17
C ASN A 340 2.70 11.55 -6.96
N GLY A 341 3.80 12.07 -7.54
CA GLY A 341 4.68 11.31 -8.45
C GLY A 341 4.33 11.55 -9.92
N CYS A 342 5.36 11.60 -10.76
CA CYS A 342 5.24 11.83 -12.20
C CYS A 342 5.87 10.68 -12.98
N ILE A 343 5.20 10.23 -14.04
CA ILE A 343 5.71 9.17 -14.92
C ILE A 343 6.44 9.76 -16.13
N LYS A 344 7.26 8.94 -16.78
CA LYS A 344 8.20 9.33 -17.85
C LYS A 344 7.54 10.10 -19.01
N SER A 345 6.25 9.87 -19.28
CA SER A 345 5.50 10.53 -20.36
C SER A 345 4.80 11.83 -19.96
N ASP A 346 4.75 12.16 -18.68
CA ASP A 346 3.99 13.32 -18.19
C ASP A 346 4.65 14.64 -18.61
N ASN A 347 3.83 15.68 -18.69
CA ASN A 347 4.31 17.05 -18.84
C ASN A 347 4.38 17.71 -17.46
N ALA A 348 5.58 18.11 -17.04
CA ALA A 348 5.79 18.93 -15.86
C ALA A 348 5.76 20.41 -16.23
N ILE A 349 5.23 21.24 -15.33
CA ILE A 349 5.31 22.71 -15.42
C ILE A 349 6.38 23.17 -14.43
N LEU A 350 7.45 23.74 -14.95
CA LEU A 350 8.55 24.28 -14.15
C LEU A 350 8.36 25.79 -13.99
N THR A 351 8.59 26.29 -12.78
CA THR A 351 8.56 27.72 -12.46
C THR A 351 9.90 28.13 -11.85
N ALA A 352 10.63 29.02 -12.50
CA ALA A 352 11.89 29.53 -11.98
C ALA A 352 11.67 30.72 -11.04
N ASN A 353 12.27 30.66 -9.84
CA ASN A 353 12.30 31.78 -8.90
C ASN A 353 13.75 32.18 -8.61
N ALA A 354 14.11 33.42 -8.94
CA ALA A 354 15.45 33.93 -8.71
C ALA A 354 15.70 34.21 -7.22
N ALA A 355 16.92 33.91 -6.74
CA ALA A 355 17.32 34.28 -5.39
C ALA A 355 17.59 35.80 -5.29
N ASP A 356 17.60 36.33 -4.06
CA ASP A 356 17.89 37.75 -3.82
C ASP A 356 19.25 38.14 -4.42
N GLY A 357 19.26 39.14 -5.31
CA GLY A 357 20.48 39.61 -6.00
C GLY A 357 20.75 38.93 -7.35
N PHE A 358 19.86 38.06 -7.84
CA PHE A 358 19.94 37.41 -9.15
C PHE A 358 18.68 37.69 -9.97
N ASN A 359 18.80 37.70 -11.29
CA ASN A 359 17.65 37.74 -12.21
C ASN A 359 17.60 36.44 -13.02
N PHE A 360 16.40 35.89 -13.21
CA PHE A 360 16.18 34.83 -14.17
C PHE A 360 16.42 35.37 -15.58
N THR A 361 17.33 34.74 -16.32
CA THR A 361 17.74 35.18 -17.67
C THR A 361 17.26 34.25 -18.78
N GLY A 362 16.67 33.10 -18.43
CA GLY A 362 15.95 32.25 -19.36
C GLY A 362 16.23 30.75 -19.20
N TRP A 363 15.33 29.96 -19.77
CA TRP A 363 15.50 28.52 -19.92
C TRP A 363 16.39 28.20 -21.13
N ASN A 364 17.02 27.03 -21.14
CA ASN A 364 17.54 26.48 -22.38
C ASN A 364 16.40 26.01 -23.31
N GLN A 365 16.72 25.67 -24.56
CA GLN A 365 15.71 25.37 -25.60
C GLN A 365 14.99 24.02 -25.46
N VAL A 366 15.17 23.31 -24.35
CA VAL A 366 14.62 21.96 -24.13
C VAL A 366 13.14 22.00 -23.75
N CYS A 367 12.66 23.13 -23.23
CA CYS A 367 11.29 23.31 -22.76
C CYS A 367 10.49 24.29 -23.63
N THR A 368 9.17 24.17 -23.60
CA THR A 368 8.24 25.12 -24.25
C THR A 368 7.90 26.23 -23.26
N ILE A 369 8.29 27.48 -23.57
CA ILE A 369 8.04 28.64 -22.71
C ILE A 369 6.54 28.96 -22.72
N LEU A 370 5.92 28.98 -21.55
CA LEU A 370 4.52 29.35 -21.38
C LEU A 370 4.39 30.84 -21.01
N GLU A 371 5.17 31.28 -20.02
CA GLU A 371 5.33 32.67 -19.58
C GLU A 371 6.81 32.95 -19.24
N ASP A 372 7.17 34.22 -18.98
CA ASP A 372 8.58 34.67 -18.90
C ASP A 372 9.47 33.85 -17.94
N ASN A 373 8.93 33.27 -16.87
CA ASN A 373 9.65 32.40 -15.92
C ASN A 373 9.08 30.97 -15.79
N THR A 374 8.12 30.57 -16.64
CA THR A 374 7.51 29.24 -16.59
C THR A 374 7.69 28.47 -17.90
N CYS A 375 7.97 27.17 -17.79
CA CYS A 375 8.13 26.33 -18.96
C CYS A 375 7.50 24.94 -18.78
N GLN A 376 6.94 24.41 -19.86
CA GLN A 376 6.44 23.05 -19.93
C GLN A 376 7.49 22.13 -20.54
N VAL A 377 7.72 20.98 -19.90
CA VAL A 377 8.69 19.99 -20.36
C VAL A 377 8.17 18.58 -20.09
N LYS A 378 8.57 17.61 -20.91
CA LYS A 378 8.31 16.20 -20.60
C LYS A 378 9.21 15.73 -19.48
N VAL A 379 8.71 14.83 -18.63
CA VAL A 379 9.47 14.29 -17.50
C VAL A 379 10.78 13.61 -17.95
N THR A 380 10.83 13.01 -19.15
CA THR A 380 12.08 12.48 -19.75
C THR A 380 13.18 13.52 -19.92
N ASP A 381 12.81 14.78 -20.13
CA ASP A 381 13.74 15.81 -20.60
C ASP A 381 14.22 16.70 -19.45
N ILE A 382 13.69 16.51 -18.23
CA ILE A 382 14.02 17.28 -17.01
C ILE A 382 15.53 17.29 -16.71
N PRO A 383 16.28 16.16 -16.79
CA PRO A 383 17.73 16.17 -16.56
C PRO A 383 18.52 17.03 -17.56
N GLN A 384 17.90 17.44 -18.67
CA GLN A 384 18.50 18.31 -19.68
C GLN A 384 18.03 19.76 -19.60
N VAL A 385 17.12 20.09 -18.68
CA VAL A 385 16.63 21.47 -18.49
C VAL A 385 17.66 22.27 -17.71
N ILE A 386 17.94 23.48 -18.21
CA ILE A 386 18.83 24.44 -17.56
C ILE A 386 18.06 25.72 -17.28
N ALA A 387 18.00 26.12 -16.01
CA ALA A 387 17.54 27.43 -15.58
C ALA A 387 18.75 28.36 -15.43
N ASN A 388 18.79 29.47 -16.19
CA ASN A 388 19.85 30.45 -16.08
C ASN A 388 19.40 31.63 -15.22
N PHE A 389 20.20 31.92 -14.21
CA PHE A 389 20.14 33.08 -13.36
C PHE A 389 21.48 33.80 -13.49
N SER A 390 21.43 35.11 -13.69
CA SER A 390 22.64 35.92 -13.69
C SER A 390 22.66 36.76 -12.44
N GLU A 391 23.82 36.81 -11.79
CA GLU A 391 24.06 37.74 -10.70
C GLU A 391 23.76 39.14 -11.22
N VAL A 392 22.95 39.88 -10.47
CA VAL A 392 22.78 41.30 -10.71
C VAL A 392 24.10 41.93 -10.28
N ILE A 393 25.10 41.92 -11.17
CA ILE A 393 26.39 42.57 -10.95
C ILE A 393 26.07 44.05 -10.79
N PRO A 394 26.19 44.59 -9.58
CA PRO A 394 25.96 45.99 -9.39
C PRO A 394 27.20 46.71 -9.83
N ASP A 395 27.02 47.67 -10.74
CA ASP A 395 28.11 48.38 -11.38
C ASP A 395 29.06 49.08 -10.39
N ASN A 396 28.66 49.26 -9.12
CA ASN A 396 29.50 49.80 -8.04
C ASN A 396 29.21 49.14 -6.67
N LEU A 397 30.27 48.77 -5.94
CA LEU A 397 30.24 48.36 -4.53
C LEU A 397 30.84 49.47 -3.64
N TYR A 398 30.18 49.78 -2.53
CA TYR A 398 30.61 50.76 -1.53
C TYR A 398 30.78 50.11 -0.16
N MET A 399 31.86 50.45 0.54
CA MET A 399 32.17 49.90 1.87
C MET A 399 31.47 50.70 2.97
N LEU A 400 30.78 50.02 3.90
CA LEU A 400 30.25 50.61 5.11
C LEU A 400 31.07 50.15 6.32
N GLN A 401 31.64 51.10 7.06
CA GLN A 401 32.33 50.85 8.31
C GLN A 401 31.49 51.30 9.50
N VAL A 402 31.29 50.44 10.49
CA VAL A 402 30.53 50.75 11.72
C VAL A 402 31.43 50.68 12.94
N ASN A 403 31.36 51.68 13.82
CA ASN A 403 32.08 51.71 15.09
C ASN A 403 31.11 51.76 16.27
N THR A 404 31.47 51.09 17.36
CA THR A 404 30.73 51.13 18.63
C THR A 404 31.52 51.89 19.69
N VAL A 405 30.87 52.85 20.36
CA VAL A 405 31.44 53.66 21.44
C VAL A 405 30.63 53.40 22.70
N GLY A 406 31.23 52.77 23.71
CA GLY A 406 30.52 52.27 24.89
C GLY A 406 30.17 50.78 24.78
N ASN A 407 29.37 50.27 25.72
CA ASN A 407 29.04 48.84 25.78
C ASN A 407 27.74 48.53 25.04
N GLY A 408 27.84 48.09 23.80
CA GLY A 408 26.71 47.72 22.97
C GLY A 408 27.15 47.18 21.62
N LYS A 409 26.18 46.66 20.88
CA LYS A 409 26.35 45.95 19.62
C LYS A 409 25.57 46.64 18.52
N VAL A 410 26.06 46.58 17.29
CA VAL A 410 25.31 47.01 16.10
C VAL A 410 25.18 45.85 15.14
N THR A 411 23.99 45.65 14.60
CA THR A 411 23.70 44.61 13.61
C THR A 411 23.04 45.19 12.37
N ALA A 412 23.44 44.68 11.20
CA ALA A 412 22.72 44.77 9.93
C ALA A 412 23.03 43.51 9.11
N ILE A 413 22.43 43.36 7.92
CA ILE A 413 22.75 42.26 6.99
C ILE A 413 24.24 42.35 6.64
N GLY A 414 25.05 41.37 7.02
CA GLY A 414 26.52 41.36 6.84
C GLY A 414 27.34 42.09 7.92
N ILE A 415 26.73 42.93 8.76
CA ILE A 415 27.44 43.66 9.84
C ILE A 415 27.04 43.13 11.21
N ASN A 416 28.03 42.73 12.02
CA ASN A 416 27.85 42.22 13.37
C ASN A 416 28.97 42.72 14.29
N CYS A 417 28.85 43.98 14.69
CA CYS A 417 29.91 44.67 15.40
C CYS A 417 30.17 44.07 16.78
N GLY A 418 31.31 43.40 16.89
CA GLY A 418 31.75 42.52 17.97
C GLY A 418 32.78 41.51 17.42
N ASN A 419 32.50 40.97 16.23
CA ASN A 419 33.43 40.12 15.46
C ASN A 419 33.73 40.69 14.06
N ASP A 420 32.77 41.38 13.43
CA ASP A 420 32.97 42.02 12.11
C ASP A 420 32.18 43.34 12.01
N CYS A 421 32.86 44.41 11.62
CA CYS A 421 32.36 45.78 11.65
C CYS A 421 32.44 46.51 10.29
N GLN A 422 32.71 45.77 9.21
CA GLN A 422 32.79 46.33 7.87
C GLN A 422 32.10 45.39 6.87
N GLU A 423 31.39 45.95 5.89
CA GLU A 423 30.73 45.16 4.85
C GLU A 423 30.68 45.96 3.54
N GLN A 424 30.69 45.26 2.40
CA GLN A 424 30.51 45.86 1.09
C GLN A 424 29.05 45.72 0.64
N TYR A 425 28.46 46.83 0.19
CA TYR A 425 27.10 46.86 -0.33
C TYR A 425 27.07 47.39 -1.75
N VAL A 426 26.06 46.94 -2.46
CA VAL A 426 25.67 47.39 -3.79
C VAL A 426 25.25 48.87 -3.76
N GLU A 427 25.58 49.62 -4.82
CA GLU A 427 25.07 50.98 -5.02
C GLU A 427 23.53 51.01 -4.98
N ASN A 428 22.97 51.97 -4.24
CA ASN A 428 21.54 52.13 -3.91
C ASN A 428 20.97 51.14 -2.88
N THR A 429 21.76 50.24 -2.26
CA THR A 429 21.26 49.41 -1.16
C THR A 429 20.87 50.26 0.04
N LEU A 430 19.64 50.11 0.53
CA LEU A 430 19.19 50.69 1.79
C LEU A 430 19.59 49.79 2.96
N VAL A 431 20.62 50.19 3.71
CA VAL A 431 21.10 49.46 4.89
C VAL A 431 20.38 49.99 6.13
N THR A 432 19.80 49.09 6.93
CA THR A 432 19.19 49.41 8.23
C THR A 432 20.07 48.88 9.37
N LEU A 433 20.74 49.77 10.08
CA LEU A 433 21.56 49.49 11.25
C LEU A 433 20.70 49.50 12.52
N ASN A 434 20.83 48.46 13.35
CA ASN A 434 20.14 48.34 14.63
C ASN A 434 21.16 48.32 15.77
N ALA A 435 21.03 49.27 16.70
CA ALA A 435 21.84 49.34 17.92
C ALA A 435 21.17 48.58 19.06
N ILE A 436 21.90 47.63 19.63
CA ILE A 436 21.50 46.77 20.74
C ILE A 436 22.43 47.08 21.92
N PRO A 437 21.97 47.83 22.93
CA PRO A 437 22.74 47.99 24.16
C PRO A 437 22.93 46.63 24.84
N ASN A 438 24.13 46.38 25.36
CA ASN A 438 24.40 45.21 26.21
C ASN A 438 23.87 45.44 27.64
N ASP A 439 23.89 44.40 28.48
CA ASP A 439 23.41 44.48 29.87
C ASP A 439 24.03 45.67 30.62
N ASN A 440 23.18 46.40 31.34
CA ASN A 440 23.52 47.64 32.05
C ASN A 440 24.01 48.76 31.13
N SER A 441 23.49 48.86 29.91
CA SER A 441 23.80 49.94 28.96
C SER A 441 22.55 50.43 28.22
N ILE A 442 22.52 51.70 27.85
CA ILE A 442 21.52 52.35 27.01
C ILE A 442 22.17 52.88 25.73
N PHE A 443 21.40 52.90 24.64
CA PHE A 443 21.80 53.57 23.41
C PHE A 443 21.58 55.08 23.56
N THR A 444 22.61 55.87 23.27
CA THR A 444 22.57 57.33 23.43
C THR A 444 22.51 58.09 22.11
N GLY A 445 22.79 57.44 20.97
CA GLY A 445 22.57 58.00 19.63
C GLY A 445 23.61 57.60 18.59
N TRP A 446 23.27 57.87 17.33
CA TRP A 446 24.13 57.69 16.15
C TRP A 446 24.94 58.95 15.81
N SER A 447 26.09 58.77 15.18
CA SER A 447 26.93 59.84 14.61
C SER A 447 27.69 59.35 13.36
N GLY A 448 28.27 60.27 12.57
CA GLY A 448 28.89 59.94 11.27
C GLY A 448 27.92 60.12 10.10
N ASN A 449 27.91 59.18 9.15
CA ASN A 449 26.95 59.15 8.03
C ASN A 449 25.52 58.80 8.46
N CYS A 450 25.30 58.53 9.76
CA CYS A 450 24.02 58.38 10.42
C CYS A 450 23.86 59.42 11.54
N SER A 451 22.62 59.78 11.87
CA SER A 451 22.32 60.67 12.99
C SER A 451 20.97 60.34 13.63
N GLY A 452 20.81 60.70 14.91
CA GLY A 452 19.56 60.53 15.64
C GLY A 452 19.71 59.67 16.90
N ILE A 453 18.66 59.66 17.72
CA ILE A 453 18.63 58.97 19.02
C ILE A 453 17.78 57.69 19.01
N ILE A 454 17.21 57.35 17.85
CA ILE A 454 16.42 56.13 17.67
C ILE A 454 17.39 54.97 17.45
N LYS A 455 17.09 53.80 18.01
CA LYS A 455 17.96 52.61 17.95
C LYS A 455 18.20 52.09 16.53
N THR A 456 17.46 52.56 15.54
CA THR A 456 17.60 52.18 14.15
C THR A 456 18.12 53.37 13.32
N CYS A 457 19.04 53.13 12.39
CA CYS A 457 19.45 54.11 11.38
C CYS A 457 19.35 53.48 9.98
N GLN A 458 18.75 54.19 9.03
CA GLN A 458 18.68 53.76 7.64
C GLN A 458 19.59 54.65 6.77
N LEU A 459 20.43 54.03 5.96
CA LEU A 459 21.38 54.69 5.07
C LEU A 459 21.33 54.02 3.69
N THR A 460 21.13 54.79 2.62
CA THR A 460 21.29 54.30 1.25
C THR A 460 22.75 54.40 0.84
N MET A 461 23.35 53.29 0.40
CA MET A 461 24.74 53.20 0.01
C MET A 461 24.95 53.80 -1.38
N LEU A 462 25.25 55.10 -1.41
CA LEU A 462 25.61 55.85 -2.62
C LEU A 462 27.12 56.14 -2.71
N GLU A 463 27.83 55.97 -1.60
CA GLU A 463 29.29 56.08 -1.47
C GLU A 463 29.75 55.28 -0.24
N SER A 464 31.06 55.05 -0.11
CA SER A 464 31.60 54.39 1.08
C SER A 464 31.42 55.28 2.31
N SER A 465 30.87 54.72 3.40
CA SER A 465 30.33 55.48 4.54
C SER A 465 30.84 54.96 5.88
N ASN A 466 30.83 55.81 6.91
CA ASN A 466 31.26 55.46 8.27
C ASN A 466 30.24 55.92 9.33
N VAL A 467 29.81 55.01 10.20
CA VAL A 467 28.76 55.23 11.20
C VAL A 467 29.22 54.83 12.60
N ASN A 468 28.94 55.66 13.61
CA ASN A 468 29.25 55.40 15.01
C ASN A 468 27.97 55.27 15.85
N ALA A 469 27.83 54.17 16.59
CA ALA A 469 26.79 53.95 17.59
C ALA A 469 27.32 54.23 19.01
N ASN A 470 26.64 55.08 19.77
CA ASN A 470 27.05 55.44 21.12
C ASN A 470 26.16 54.79 22.19
N PHE A 471 26.78 54.26 23.23
CA PHE A 471 26.15 53.57 24.37
C PHE A 471 26.69 54.08 25.72
N ALA A 472 25.88 54.08 26.77
CA ALA A 472 26.24 54.52 28.13
C ALA A 472 25.63 53.61 29.22
N ILE A 473 26.26 53.47 30.38
CA ILE A 473 25.82 52.53 31.44
C ILE A 473 24.45 52.92 32.04
N ASP A 474 23.56 51.92 32.24
CA ASP A 474 22.25 52.02 32.90
C ASP A 474 22.32 51.49 34.34
N ASN A 475 21.90 52.30 35.32
CA ASN A 475 21.93 51.92 36.74
C ASN A 475 20.54 51.42 37.19
N ILE A 476 20.28 50.11 37.12
CA ILE A 476 18.99 49.52 37.51
C ILE A 476 19.07 48.84 38.89
N ALA A 477 18.14 49.18 39.79
CA ALA A 477 17.98 48.51 41.09
C ALA A 477 17.30 47.13 40.91
N THR A 478 17.77 46.09 41.61
CA THR A 478 17.19 44.74 41.61
C THR A 478 16.51 44.40 42.94
N PHE A 479 15.57 43.47 42.91
CA PHE A 479 14.85 42.95 44.07
C PHE A 479 14.74 41.40 44.04
N PRO A 480 14.93 40.72 45.19
CA PRO A 480 14.78 39.27 45.27
C PRO A 480 13.32 38.81 45.34
N LEU A 481 12.99 37.75 44.58
CA LEU A 481 11.78 36.95 44.69
C LEU A 481 12.11 35.60 45.35
N SER A 482 11.53 35.33 46.52
CA SER A 482 11.69 34.08 47.27
C SER A 482 10.43 33.21 47.17
N ILE A 483 10.59 31.92 46.87
CA ILE A 483 9.48 30.95 46.81
C ILE A 483 9.75 29.83 47.81
N SER A 484 8.74 29.53 48.62
CA SER A 484 8.79 28.47 49.63
C SER A 484 7.59 27.54 49.53
N LEU A 485 7.78 26.30 49.97
CA LEU A 485 6.76 25.25 49.97
C LEU A 485 6.09 25.16 51.35
N GLU A 486 4.76 25.08 51.36
CA GLU A 486 3.94 24.73 52.52
C GLU A 486 3.05 23.51 52.20
N GLY A 487 2.62 22.79 53.25
CA GLY A 487 1.86 21.55 53.13
C GLY A 487 2.74 20.29 53.03
N ASN A 488 2.08 19.13 52.96
CA ASN A 488 2.74 17.81 52.99
C ASN A 488 2.86 17.18 51.59
N GLY A 489 2.39 17.87 50.54
CA GLY A 489 2.51 17.44 49.15
C GLY A 489 3.81 17.92 48.50
N SER A 490 4.01 17.53 47.24
CA SER A 490 5.15 17.93 46.43
C SER A 490 4.73 18.33 45.02
N GLY A 491 5.59 19.09 44.34
CA GLY A 491 5.37 19.53 42.97
C GLY A 491 6.50 20.44 42.48
N VAL A 492 6.46 20.78 41.20
CA VAL A 492 7.47 21.58 40.51
C VAL A 492 6.93 22.98 40.26
N VAL A 493 7.75 24.01 40.52
CA VAL A 493 7.47 25.40 40.13
C VAL A 493 8.41 25.80 39.00
N VAL A 494 7.86 26.39 37.95
CA VAL A 494 8.61 26.89 36.79
C VAL A 494 8.54 28.41 36.79
N ILE A 495 9.69 29.05 36.59
CA ILE A 495 9.85 30.50 36.54
C ILE A 495 10.65 30.84 35.29
N ASP A 496 10.12 31.67 34.40
CA ASP A 496 10.74 32.03 33.11
C ASP A 496 11.15 30.81 32.26
N GLY A 497 10.35 29.73 32.32
CA GLY A 497 10.63 28.48 31.61
C GLY A 497 11.67 27.56 32.25
N LEU A 498 12.20 27.90 33.43
CA LEU A 498 13.17 27.07 34.16
C LEU A 498 12.56 26.51 35.45
N GLU A 499 12.77 25.21 35.71
CA GLU A 499 12.35 24.54 36.93
C GLU A 499 13.12 25.06 38.16
N CYS A 500 12.39 25.38 39.23
CA CYS A 500 12.92 25.80 40.51
C CYS A 500 12.72 24.68 41.55
N ASN A 501 13.82 24.26 42.17
CA ASN A 501 13.81 23.35 43.31
C ASN A 501 13.51 24.14 44.59
N LEU A 502 12.37 23.87 45.23
CA LEU A 502 11.89 24.64 46.38
C LEU A 502 12.61 24.29 47.69
N PRO A 503 12.92 25.27 48.56
CA PRO A 503 12.73 26.72 48.35
C PRO A 503 13.81 27.32 47.41
N CYS A 504 13.45 28.33 46.62
CA CYS A 504 14.38 29.03 45.72
C CYS A 504 14.25 30.55 45.77
N VAL A 505 15.32 31.27 45.37
CA VAL A 505 15.38 32.73 45.32
C VAL A 505 16.01 33.19 44.00
N ARG A 506 15.43 34.21 43.34
CA ARG A 506 15.98 34.88 42.14
C ARG A 506 15.88 36.40 42.22
N GLU A 507 16.85 37.10 41.64
CA GLU A 507 16.90 38.57 41.57
C GLU A 507 16.29 39.07 40.26
N TYR A 508 15.49 40.12 40.33
CA TYR A 508 14.86 40.74 39.16
C TYR A 508 15.02 42.26 39.18
N ALA A 509 15.16 42.87 38.00
CA ALA A 509 15.16 44.32 37.87
C ALA A 509 13.83 44.95 38.32
N ASN A 510 13.89 46.19 38.81
CA ASN A 510 12.70 46.96 39.18
C ASN A 510 11.68 47.02 38.03
N ASN A 511 10.41 46.78 38.33
CA ASN A 511 9.26 46.69 37.43
C ASN A 511 9.25 45.48 36.47
N THR A 512 10.06 44.44 36.72
CA THR A 512 9.95 43.19 35.94
C THR A 512 8.67 42.44 36.31
N GLU A 513 7.87 42.04 35.32
CA GLU A 513 6.76 41.09 35.54
C GLU A 513 7.27 39.66 35.41
N VAL A 514 7.01 38.84 36.42
CA VAL A 514 7.45 37.44 36.52
C VAL A 514 6.21 36.55 36.54
N LEU A 515 6.18 35.55 35.65
CA LEU A 515 5.14 34.53 35.60
C LEU A 515 5.66 33.22 36.19
N LEU A 516 4.98 32.72 37.20
CA LEU A 516 5.21 31.43 37.81
C LEU A 516 4.13 30.46 37.38
N THR A 517 4.50 29.23 37.05
CA THR A 517 3.57 28.13 36.83
C THR A 517 3.93 26.94 37.71
N THR A 518 2.96 26.08 38.02
CA THR A 518 3.18 24.92 38.88
C THR A 518 2.57 23.66 38.32
N ARG A 519 3.23 22.53 38.61
CA ARG A 519 2.76 21.17 38.34
C ARG A 519 2.84 20.34 39.63
N PRO A 520 1.71 19.92 40.24
CA PRO A 520 1.75 19.01 41.38
C PRO A 520 2.33 17.65 40.98
N ALA A 521 3.03 16.98 41.90
CA ALA A 521 3.50 15.61 41.73
C ALA A 521 2.33 14.61 41.85
N ASN A 522 2.49 13.40 41.31
CA ASN A 522 1.41 12.41 41.16
C ASN A 522 0.61 12.09 42.44
N ASN A 523 1.22 12.24 43.63
CA ASN A 523 0.59 11.95 44.93
C ASN A 523 0.12 13.20 45.68
N SER A 524 0.04 14.34 45.00
CA SER A 524 -0.21 15.64 45.61
C SER A 524 -1.17 16.46 44.75
N ASN A 525 -1.93 17.35 45.38
CA ASN A 525 -2.70 18.36 44.67
C ASN A 525 -2.16 19.75 44.99
N PHE A 526 -2.18 20.61 43.97
CA PHE A 526 -1.97 22.03 44.17
C PHE A 526 -3.18 22.63 44.88
N VAL A 527 -2.92 23.40 45.95
CA VAL A 527 -3.97 24.00 46.78
C VAL A 527 -4.12 25.46 46.40
N ASN A 528 -3.07 26.26 46.62
CA ASN A 528 -3.06 27.68 46.33
C ASN A 528 -1.64 28.27 46.39
N TRP A 529 -1.52 29.47 45.86
CA TRP A 529 -0.45 30.42 46.14
C TRP A 529 -0.90 31.36 47.26
N THR A 530 0.03 31.78 48.12
CA THR A 530 -0.16 32.88 49.06
C THR A 530 0.99 33.89 48.97
N GLY A 531 0.71 35.15 49.31
CA GLY A 531 1.62 36.28 49.14
C GLY A 531 1.16 37.23 48.02
N PRO A 532 2.08 37.84 47.25
CA PRO A 532 1.78 38.93 46.32
C PRO A 532 0.88 38.54 45.14
N CYS A 533 0.82 37.26 44.75
CA CYS A 533 -0.13 36.73 43.77
C CYS A 533 -0.96 35.57 44.34
N SER A 534 -1.74 35.83 45.39
CA SER A 534 -2.57 34.80 46.02
C SER A 534 -3.69 34.30 45.10
N GLY A 535 -3.86 32.98 44.97
CA GLY A 535 -4.88 32.39 44.09
C GLY A 535 -4.81 30.86 44.00
N SER A 536 -5.86 30.24 43.47
CA SER A 536 -5.96 28.78 43.28
C SER A 536 -5.76 28.34 41.83
N THR A 537 -5.27 29.23 40.96
CA THR A 537 -4.87 28.91 39.58
C THR A 537 -3.45 28.34 39.56
N THR A 538 -3.15 27.45 38.60
CA THR A 538 -1.81 26.86 38.44
C THR A 538 -0.74 27.84 37.95
N PHE A 539 -1.09 29.10 37.75
CA PHE A 539 -0.18 30.20 37.43
C PHE A 539 -0.37 31.39 38.38
N CYS A 540 0.71 32.14 38.59
CA CYS A 540 0.85 33.28 39.52
C CYS A 540 1.70 34.34 38.82
N GLN A 541 1.21 35.57 38.64
CA GLN A 541 1.95 36.66 38.00
C GLN A 541 2.26 37.76 39.02
N VAL A 542 3.50 38.25 39.02
CA VAL A 542 3.99 39.19 40.04
C VAL A 542 4.91 40.26 39.46
N THR A 543 4.74 41.53 39.85
CA THR A 543 5.60 42.64 39.40
C THR A 543 6.63 43.02 40.46
N MET A 544 7.92 42.96 40.12
CA MET A 544 9.05 43.15 41.04
C MET A 544 9.39 44.63 41.24
N ASN A 545 8.70 45.30 42.16
CA ASN A 545 8.95 46.69 42.55
C ASN A 545 9.57 46.85 43.94
N GLN A 546 9.74 45.74 44.66
CA GLN A 546 10.36 45.59 45.99
C GLN A 546 10.67 44.09 46.20
N PRO A 547 11.40 43.68 47.27
CA PRO A 547 11.58 42.27 47.60
C PRO A 547 10.25 41.55 47.83
N GLN A 548 10.07 40.36 47.27
CA GLN A 548 8.80 39.64 47.30
C GLN A 548 8.97 38.19 47.77
N SER A 549 7.93 37.65 48.42
CA SER A 549 7.92 36.26 48.91
C SER A 549 6.58 35.59 48.64
N ILE A 550 6.62 34.46 47.95
CA ILE A 550 5.46 33.64 47.58
C ILE A 550 5.56 32.29 48.30
N VAL A 551 4.46 31.82 48.85
CA VAL A 551 4.34 30.46 49.37
C VAL A 551 3.43 29.67 48.45
N ILE A 552 3.87 28.50 48.02
CA ILE A 552 3.03 27.53 47.31
C ILE A 552 2.63 26.41 48.26
N THR A 553 1.34 26.06 48.26
CA THR A 553 0.84 24.96 49.07
C THR A 553 0.49 23.75 48.21
N PHE A 554 1.09 22.61 48.51
CA PHE A 554 0.63 21.30 48.03
C PHE A 554 0.13 20.46 49.19
N ASN A 555 -1.03 19.84 49.05
CA ASN A 555 -1.47 18.80 49.97
C ASN A 555 -1.20 17.43 49.37
N GLN A 556 -0.79 16.49 50.21
CA GLN A 556 -0.79 15.09 49.80
C GLN A 556 -2.24 14.69 49.51
N LEU A 557 -2.48 14.08 48.35
CA LEU A 557 -3.75 13.43 48.08
C LEU A 557 -3.91 12.27 49.10
N PRO A 558 -5.14 12.00 49.59
CA PRO A 558 -5.37 10.81 50.40
C PRO A 558 -4.88 9.58 49.63
N PRO A 559 -4.26 8.58 50.30
CA PRO A 559 -3.95 7.31 49.63
C PRO A 559 -5.25 6.74 49.04
N VAL A 560 -5.25 6.52 47.73
CA VAL A 560 -6.39 5.98 46.98
C VAL A 560 -6.71 4.57 47.53
N PRO A 561 -7.98 4.25 47.85
CA PRO A 561 -8.37 2.89 48.16
C PRO A 561 -8.20 2.01 46.91
N VAL A 562 -7.27 1.06 47.00
CA VAL A 562 -6.99 0.06 45.97
C VAL A 562 -8.05 -1.04 46.08
N ALA A 563 -8.87 -1.25 45.05
CA ALA A 563 -9.42 -2.58 44.83
C ALA A 563 -8.27 -3.39 44.20
N ASP A 564 -7.76 -4.40 44.88
CA ASP A 564 -6.73 -5.26 44.31
C ASP A 564 -7.44 -6.19 43.32
N LEU A 565 -7.34 -5.86 42.04
CA LEU A 565 -7.71 -6.78 40.97
C LEU A 565 -6.56 -7.78 40.82
N GLU A 566 -6.87 -9.07 40.89
CA GLU A 566 -5.89 -10.15 40.72
C GLU A 566 -6.41 -11.16 39.70
N PHE A 567 -5.61 -11.48 38.71
CA PHE A 567 -5.89 -12.58 37.80
C PHE A 567 -5.38 -13.89 38.40
N VAL A 568 -6.29 -14.84 38.64
CA VAL A 568 -6.00 -16.14 39.26
C VAL A 568 -6.25 -17.25 38.26
N GLY A 569 -5.34 -18.23 38.21
CA GLY A 569 -5.44 -19.38 37.32
C GLY A 569 -4.70 -19.23 35.99
N LEU A 570 -3.99 -18.11 35.76
CA LEU A 570 -3.11 -17.96 34.61
C LEU A 570 -1.93 -18.94 34.72
N GLN A 571 -1.78 -19.80 33.74
CA GLN A 571 -0.58 -20.61 33.59
C GLN A 571 0.53 -19.74 32.99
N SER A 572 1.79 -20.04 33.32
CA SER A 572 2.94 -19.38 32.70
C SER A 572 3.06 -19.67 31.20
N PHE A 573 2.32 -20.66 30.71
CA PHE A 573 2.34 -21.13 29.33
C PHE A 573 1.04 -21.85 28.97
N TYR A 574 0.49 -21.58 27.79
CA TYR A 574 -0.61 -22.35 27.20
C TYR A 574 -0.27 -22.81 25.78
N ARG A 575 -0.72 -24.02 25.42
CA ARG A 575 -0.52 -24.62 24.10
C ARG A 575 -1.58 -24.16 23.11
N VAL A 576 -1.26 -24.24 21.82
CA VAL A 576 -2.24 -24.02 20.74
C VAL A 576 -3.44 -24.96 20.92
N GLY A 577 -4.65 -24.41 20.81
CA GLY A 577 -5.91 -25.13 21.06
C GLY A 577 -6.20 -25.44 22.53
N GLU A 578 -5.36 -25.04 23.49
CA GLU A 578 -5.75 -25.03 24.90
C GLU A 578 -6.66 -23.85 25.18
N ILE A 579 -7.68 -24.11 26.00
CA ILE A 579 -8.59 -23.08 26.47
C ILE A 579 -7.95 -22.42 27.68
N VAL A 580 -7.54 -21.16 27.53
CA VAL A 580 -7.15 -20.31 28.65
C VAL A 580 -8.37 -20.13 29.54
N LYS A 581 -8.22 -20.45 30.83
CA LYS A 581 -9.21 -20.20 31.87
C LYS A 581 -8.60 -19.26 32.88
N LEU A 582 -9.15 -18.05 32.96
CA LEU A 582 -8.70 -17.04 33.89
C LEU A 582 -9.88 -16.59 34.75
N ASP A 583 -9.68 -16.59 36.06
CA ASP A 583 -10.60 -15.96 36.99
C ASP A 583 -10.04 -14.58 37.31
N LEU A 584 -10.86 -13.53 37.20
CA LEU A 584 -10.52 -12.24 37.77
C LEU A 584 -11.10 -12.20 39.18
N VAL A 585 -10.24 -12.02 40.18
CA VAL A 585 -10.62 -11.88 41.57
C VAL A 585 -10.52 -10.41 41.94
N GLU A 586 -11.63 -9.87 42.42
CA GLU A 586 -11.70 -8.50 42.93
C GLU A 586 -11.63 -8.54 44.46
N HIS A 587 -10.45 -8.18 45.00
CA HIS A 587 -10.22 -8.04 46.43
C HIS A 587 -10.46 -6.60 46.89
N ILE A 588 -11.59 -6.39 47.56
CA ILE A 588 -12.05 -5.03 47.91
C ILE A 588 -11.55 -4.70 49.31
N VAL A 589 -10.40 -4.01 49.37
CA VAL A 589 -9.72 -3.70 50.63
C VAL A 589 -10.32 -2.47 51.32
N ASN A 590 -10.93 -1.53 50.55
CA ASN A 590 -11.53 -0.30 51.08
C ASN A 590 -12.74 0.18 50.26
N LYS A 591 -13.66 0.94 50.89
CA LYS A 591 -14.87 1.48 50.25
C LYS A 591 -14.52 2.47 49.11
N PRO A 592 -14.96 2.25 47.86
CA PRO A 592 -14.77 3.21 46.78
C PRO A 592 -15.52 4.52 47.07
N ILE A 593 -14.90 5.67 46.75
CA ILE A 593 -15.49 7.01 46.98
C ILE A 593 -16.54 7.34 45.91
N TYR A 594 -16.50 6.68 44.75
CA TYR A 594 -17.41 6.92 43.64
C TYR A 594 -18.75 6.19 43.81
N PRO A 595 -19.89 6.81 43.43
CA PRO A 595 -21.21 6.18 43.53
C PRO A 595 -21.42 5.08 42.48
N ARG A 596 -20.75 5.16 41.33
CA ARG A 596 -20.84 4.21 40.22
C ARG A 596 -19.48 4.01 39.54
N LEU A 597 -19.20 2.78 39.13
CA LEU A 597 -17.93 2.36 38.53
C LEU A 597 -18.16 1.52 37.27
N ASP A 598 -17.20 1.54 36.34
CA ASP A 598 -17.12 0.65 35.20
C ASP A 598 -15.89 -0.26 35.32
N LEU A 599 -16.04 -1.56 35.07
CA LEU A 599 -14.95 -2.55 35.01
C LEU A 599 -14.61 -2.85 33.56
N TRP A 600 -13.34 -2.70 33.21
CA TRP A 600 -12.78 -2.99 31.90
C TRP A 600 -11.83 -4.19 31.99
N ILE A 601 -11.88 -5.09 31.01
CA ILE A 601 -10.95 -6.22 30.88
C ILE A 601 -10.51 -6.28 29.42
N GLY A 602 -9.21 -6.48 29.18
CA GLY A 602 -8.66 -6.58 27.85
C GLY A 602 -7.42 -7.46 27.74
N ILE A 603 -7.05 -7.75 26.50
CA ILE A 603 -5.91 -8.57 26.09
C ILE A 603 -5.13 -7.79 25.04
N GLU A 604 -3.81 -7.71 25.16
CA GLU A 604 -2.91 -7.23 24.12
C GLU A 604 -2.15 -8.44 23.55
N ASP A 605 -2.13 -8.55 22.22
CA ASP A 605 -1.36 -9.58 21.53
C ASP A 605 0.11 -9.18 21.35
N PRO A 606 1.00 -10.10 20.92
CA PRO A 606 2.41 -9.82 20.69
C PRO A 606 2.70 -8.71 19.65
N ASN A 607 1.73 -8.35 18.82
CA ASN A 607 1.84 -7.28 17.82
C ASN A 607 1.34 -5.93 18.35
N GLY A 608 0.92 -5.85 19.62
CA GLY A 608 0.40 -4.64 20.25
C GLY A 608 -1.08 -4.36 19.93
N ILE A 609 -1.80 -5.32 19.34
CA ILE A 609 -3.24 -5.19 19.06
C ILE A 609 -4.02 -5.51 20.34
N ARG A 610 -4.91 -4.60 20.73
CA ARG A 610 -5.73 -4.73 21.94
C ARG A 610 -7.15 -5.18 21.64
N TYR A 611 -7.62 -6.13 22.42
CA TYR A 611 -8.95 -6.70 22.40
C TYR A 611 -9.62 -6.46 23.75
N TYR A 612 -10.81 -5.86 23.78
CA TYR A 612 -11.56 -5.63 25.01
C TYR A 612 -12.68 -6.64 25.13
N MET A 613 -12.88 -7.15 26.35
CA MET A 613 -13.92 -8.14 26.61
C MET A 613 -15.26 -7.48 26.88
N THR A 614 -16.31 -8.00 26.26
CA THR A 614 -17.70 -7.70 26.61
C THR A 614 -18.32 -8.88 27.37
N ALA A 615 -19.56 -8.75 27.83
CA ALA A 615 -20.27 -9.83 28.53
C ALA A 615 -20.61 -11.06 27.64
N LEU A 616 -20.20 -11.07 26.37
CA LEU A 616 -20.34 -12.15 25.40
C LEU A 616 -18.95 -12.62 24.93
N PRO A 617 -18.78 -13.87 24.43
CA PRO A 617 -17.49 -14.36 23.94
C PRO A 617 -16.96 -13.46 22.81
N LEU A 618 -15.64 -13.20 22.83
CA LEU A 618 -14.87 -12.25 22.01
C LEU A 618 -15.47 -11.97 20.63
N GLU A 619 -16.16 -10.83 20.50
CA GLU A 619 -16.59 -10.33 19.20
C GLU A 619 -15.54 -9.37 18.63
N PRO A 620 -15.14 -9.50 17.34
CA PRO A 620 -14.31 -8.52 16.68
C PRO A 620 -15.08 -7.20 16.52
N PHE A 621 -14.43 -6.10 16.91
CA PHE A 621 -14.86 -4.70 16.89
C PHE A 621 -16.28 -4.38 16.38
N THR A 622 -17.11 -3.88 17.29
CA THR A 622 -18.05 -2.77 16.97
C THR A 622 -17.34 -1.45 17.29
N PHE A 623 -17.57 -0.41 16.50
CA PHE A 623 -16.85 0.89 16.51
C PHE A 623 -16.91 1.71 17.83
N SER A 624 -17.38 1.14 18.94
CA SER A 624 -17.39 1.76 20.27
C SER A 624 -17.15 0.72 21.37
N PRO A 625 -15.97 0.70 22.03
CA PRO A 625 -15.66 -0.26 23.08
C PRO A 625 -16.62 -0.08 24.27
N GLN A 626 -17.13 -1.19 24.81
CA GLN A 626 -18.04 -1.20 25.96
C GLN A 626 -17.33 -1.81 27.19
N PRO A 627 -17.58 -1.30 28.40
CA PRO A 627 -17.02 -1.88 29.61
C PRO A 627 -17.56 -3.30 29.83
N PHE A 628 -16.72 -4.18 30.40
CA PHE A 628 -17.10 -5.55 30.74
C PHE A 628 -18.28 -5.57 31.73
N ARG A 629 -18.30 -4.62 32.68
CA ARG A 629 -19.48 -4.26 33.49
C ARG A 629 -19.59 -2.74 33.59
N ASN A 630 -20.79 -2.23 33.32
CA ASN A 630 -21.12 -0.81 33.46
C ASN A 630 -21.89 -0.57 34.76
N ASP A 631 -21.79 0.65 35.30
CA ASP A 631 -22.74 1.21 36.25
C ASP A 631 -22.77 0.45 37.59
N ILE A 632 -21.66 -0.18 37.97
CA ILE A 632 -21.49 -0.94 39.21
C ILE A 632 -21.69 0.00 40.39
N ILE A 633 -22.73 -0.23 41.19
CA ILE A 633 -23.02 0.64 42.32
C ILE A 633 -22.07 0.26 43.46
N SER A 634 -21.31 1.23 43.98
CA SER A 634 -20.21 0.94 44.93
C SER A 634 -20.62 0.31 46.26
N TYR A 635 -21.92 0.24 46.58
CA TYR A 635 -22.41 -0.51 47.75
C TYR A 635 -22.56 -2.02 47.48
N GLU A 636 -22.65 -2.47 46.21
CA GLU A 636 -22.69 -3.89 45.86
C GLU A 636 -21.35 -4.59 46.14
N LEU A 637 -20.28 -3.80 46.22
CA LEU A 637 -18.89 -4.17 46.47
C LEU A 637 -18.56 -4.29 47.98
N LEU A 638 -19.55 -4.15 48.86
CA LEU A 638 -19.36 -4.30 50.30
C LEU A 638 -19.37 -5.78 50.71
N ASP A 639 -18.31 -6.21 51.40
CA ASP A 639 -18.18 -7.48 52.15
C ASP A 639 -18.12 -8.79 51.34
N LYS A 640 -17.72 -8.75 50.06
CA LYS A 640 -17.58 -9.97 49.24
C LYS A 640 -16.35 -9.93 48.34
N GLU A 641 -15.57 -11.00 48.38
CA GLU A 641 -14.69 -11.39 47.28
C GLU A 641 -15.59 -11.78 46.11
N ILE A 642 -15.43 -11.09 44.97
CA ILE A 642 -16.16 -11.40 43.76
C ILE A 642 -15.19 -12.08 42.81
N ILE A 643 -15.44 -13.35 42.55
CA ILE A 643 -14.74 -14.11 41.51
C ILE A 643 -15.58 -13.97 40.25
N TYR A 644 -14.97 -13.44 39.20
CA TYR A 644 -15.52 -13.40 37.87
C TYR A 644 -14.93 -14.59 37.09
N PRO A 645 -15.66 -15.72 37.00
CA PRO A 645 -15.19 -16.87 36.24
C PRO A 645 -15.44 -16.56 34.76
N VAL A 646 -14.49 -15.92 34.07
CA VAL A 646 -14.42 -15.91 32.59
C VAL A 646 -13.18 -15.13 32.14
N LEU A 647 -12.27 -15.89 31.54
CA LEU A 647 -11.86 -15.73 30.15
C LEU A 647 -11.90 -17.14 29.55
N TYR A 648 -12.60 -17.32 28.43
CA TYR A 648 -12.42 -18.48 27.57
C TYR A 648 -11.80 -17.95 26.29
N PHE A 649 -10.49 -18.11 26.18
CA PHE A 649 -9.76 -17.81 24.96
C PHE A 649 -9.16 -19.12 24.46
N GLU A 650 -9.56 -19.52 23.27
CA GLU A 650 -8.86 -20.60 22.57
C GLU A 650 -7.60 -20.01 21.95
N VAL A 651 -6.44 -20.55 22.29
CA VAL A 651 -5.17 -20.08 21.74
C VAL A 651 -5.15 -20.34 20.22
N PRO A 652 -5.23 -19.30 19.37
CA PRO A 652 -5.34 -19.46 17.93
C PRO A 652 -4.01 -19.96 17.35
N ALA A 653 -4.09 -20.76 16.29
CA ALA A 653 -2.91 -21.13 15.52
C ALA A 653 -2.39 -19.88 14.76
N GLY A 654 -1.13 -19.51 15.00
CA GLY A 654 -0.42 -18.52 14.16
C GLY A 654 0.13 -17.27 14.84
N ILE A 655 -0.17 -17.00 16.11
CA ILE A 655 0.42 -15.87 16.85
C ILE A 655 1.04 -16.40 18.14
N GLY A 656 2.28 -16.88 18.05
CA GLY A 656 3.08 -17.25 19.22
C GLY A 656 3.73 -16.02 19.86
N GLY A 657 3.71 -15.91 21.19
CA GLY A 657 4.38 -14.81 21.88
C GLY A 657 3.81 -14.49 23.27
N GLU A 658 4.27 -13.38 23.84
CA GLU A 658 3.78 -12.87 25.12
C GLU A 658 2.48 -12.09 24.94
N TYR A 659 1.42 -12.55 25.60
CA TYR A 659 0.13 -11.88 25.65
C TYR A 659 -0.03 -11.18 27.00
N LEU A 660 -0.52 -9.95 26.97
CA LEU A 660 -0.76 -9.14 28.16
C LEU A 660 -2.26 -9.11 28.48
N PHE A 661 -2.64 -9.60 29.65
CA PHE A 661 -3.99 -9.48 30.18
C PHE A 661 -4.03 -8.31 31.15
N PHE A 662 -5.03 -7.44 31.00
CA PHE A 662 -5.20 -6.29 31.89
C PHE A 662 -6.67 -6.10 32.29
N ALA A 663 -6.88 -5.59 33.50
CA ALA A 663 -8.21 -5.22 34.01
C ALA A 663 -8.13 -3.92 34.82
N THR A 664 -9.14 -3.06 34.74
CA THR A 664 -9.14 -1.77 35.43
C THR A 664 -10.56 -1.29 35.80
N LEU A 665 -10.68 -0.56 36.91
CA LEU A 665 -11.91 0.06 37.38
C LEU A 665 -11.86 1.59 37.16
N THR A 666 -12.87 2.15 36.50
CA THR A 666 -13.00 3.59 36.24
C THR A 666 -14.27 4.18 36.84
N GLU A 667 -14.35 5.52 36.92
CA GLU A 667 -15.62 6.20 37.14
C GLU A 667 -16.59 5.88 35.98
N ALA A 668 -17.88 5.73 36.28
CA ALA A 668 -18.87 5.38 35.28
C ALA A 668 -18.92 6.41 34.14
N ASN A 669 -19.01 5.94 32.90
CA ASN A 669 -19.02 6.74 31.66
C ASN A 669 -17.69 7.44 31.31
N THR A 670 -16.56 6.97 31.84
CA THR A 670 -15.23 7.42 31.40
C THR A 670 -14.95 6.84 30.00
N GLU A 671 -14.55 7.69 29.04
CA GLU A 671 -14.18 7.22 27.69
C GLU A 671 -12.87 6.43 27.72
N LEU A 672 -12.82 5.33 26.95
CA LEU A 672 -11.68 4.40 26.93
C LEU A 672 -10.35 5.09 26.51
N ASN A 673 -10.40 6.16 25.71
CA ASN A 673 -9.20 6.86 25.24
C ASN A 673 -8.41 7.54 26.37
N ASP A 674 -9.03 7.78 27.54
CA ASP A 674 -8.39 8.42 28.70
C ASP A 674 -7.69 7.41 29.65
N LEU A 675 -7.81 6.10 29.39
CA LEU A 675 -7.34 5.05 30.30
C LEU A 675 -5.82 4.84 30.33
N LEU A 676 -5.09 5.23 29.29
CA LEU A 676 -3.62 5.12 29.29
C LEU A 676 -2.90 6.29 29.99
N PHE A 677 -3.63 7.30 30.47
CA PHE A 677 -3.04 8.47 31.15
C PHE A 677 -3.67 8.83 32.50
N THR A 678 -4.72 8.12 32.94
CA THR A 678 -5.33 8.35 34.26
C THR A 678 -4.80 7.37 35.29
N GLN A 679 -3.75 7.76 36.04
CA GLN A 679 -3.13 6.98 37.14
C GLN A 679 -4.03 6.77 38.39
N ASN A 680 -5.35 6.85 38.24
CA ASN A 680 -6.30 6.77 39.36
C ASN A 680 -7.14 5.49 39.36
N SER A 681 -6.85 4.52 38.49
CA SER A 681 -7.56 3.25 38.41
C SER A 681 -6.71 2.08 38.91
N SER A 682 -7.28 1.22 39.75
CA SER A 682 -6.63 -0.03 40.16
C SER A 682 -6.52 -0.94 38.94
N THR A 683 -5.30 -1.14 38.44
CA THR A 683 -5.05 -1.89 37.21
C THR A 683 -4.32 -3.20 37.55
N ALA A 684 -4.95 -4.34 37.25
CA ALA A 684 -4.27 -5.63 37.22
C ALA A 684 -3.62 -5.80 35.86
N ILE A 685 -2.35 -6.22 35.84
CA ILE A 685 -1.65 -6.59 34.61
C ILE A 685 -0.94 -7.92 34.88
N VAL A 686 -1.16 -8.90 34.02
CA VAL A 686 -0.45 -10.17 34.05
C VAL A 686 -0.13 -10.57 32.61
N SER A 687 1.03 -11.18 32.38
CA SER A 687 1.38 -11.72 31.08
C SER A 687 1.49 -13.24 31.13
N THR A 688 1.25 -13.88 29.98
CA THR A 688 1.55 -15.28 29.76
C THR A 688 2.03 -15.49 28.34
N THR A 689 2.84 -16.52 28.12
CA THR A 689 3.28 -16.90 26.78
C THR A 689 2.30 -17.90 26.18
N LEU A 690 1.72 -17.58 25.03
CA LEU A 690 0.84 -18.48 24.28
C LEU A 690 1.61 -19.01 23.05
N GLY A 691 1.60 -20.34 22.85
CA GLY A 691 2.15 -20.99 21.64
C GLY A 691 3.55 -21.62 21.75
N ASN A 692 3.77 -22.73 21.02
CA ASN A 692 4.82 -23.75 21.17
C ASN A 692 6.30 -23.29 21.25
N THR A 693 6.77 -22.88 22.43
CA THR A 693 8.19 -22.59 22.67
C THR A 693 9.01 -23.82 23.05
N LEU A 694 9.26 -24.74 22.11
CA LEU A 694 10.45 -25.58 22.23
C LEU A 694 11.64 -24.76 21.76
N ASN A 695 12.40 -24.18 22.70
CA ASN A 695 13.72 -23.60 22.46
C ASN A 695 14.81 -24.68 22.68
N PRO A 696 15.41 -25.28 21.63
CA PRO A 696 16.41 -26.34 21.70
C PRO A 696 17.70 -25.97 22.43
N SER A 697 17.93 -24.68 22.74
CA SER A 697 19.04 -24.26 23.62
C SER A 697 18.95 -24.86 25.01
N VAL A 698 17.73 -25.16 25.45
CA VAL A 698 17.44 -25.73 26.76
C VAL A 698 16.57 -26.95 26.54
N LEU A 699 17.23 -28.09 26.30
CA LEU A 699 16.58 -29.39 26.28
C LEU A 699 15.77 -29.60 27.59
N PRO A 700 14.43 -29.71 27.55
CA PRO A 700 13.69 -30.08 28.74
C PRO A 700 14.12 -31.49 29.17
N THR A 701 14.36 -31.69 30.47
CA THR A 701 14.81 -32.96 31.04
C THR A 701 13.73 -34.06 31.05
N SER A 702 12.54 -33.78 30.50
CA SER A 702 11.44 -34.75 30.35
C SER A 702 10.88 -34.70 28.93
N PRO A 703 10.46 -35.86 28.35
CA PRO A 703 9.82 -35.88 27.04
C PRO A 703 8.55 -35.02 27.07
N GLY A 704 8.55 -33.94 26.30
CA GLY A 704 7.37 -33.13 26.07
C GLY A 704 6.41 -33.87 25.13
N ILE A 705 5.12 -33.83 25.45
CA ILE A 705 4.06 -34.11 24.48
C ILE A 705 3.78 -32.79 23.76
N LEU A 706 3.56 -32.81 22.46
CA LEU A 706 3.21 -31.65 21.65
C LEU A 706 1.98 -32.00 20.83
N THR A 707 0.94 -31.16 20.86
CA THR A 707 -0.31 -31.44 20.15
C THR A 707 -0.37 -30.58 18.91
N MET A 708 -0.73 -31.16 17.77
CA MET A 708 -1.02 -30.42 16.55
C MET A 708 -2.27 -31.01 15.88
N PHE A 709 -2.95 -30.24 15.04
CA PHE A 709 -4.10 -30.71 14.27
C PHE A 709 -3.71 -30.97 12.82
N ILE A 710 -4.40 -31.90 12.15
CA ILE A 710 -4.18 -32.16 10.73
C ILE A 710 -4.42 -30.87 9.94
N GLY A 711 -3.44 -30.46 9.14
CA GLY A 711 -3.52 -29.26 8.29
C GLY A 711 -3.06 -27.95 8.94
N GLU A 712 -2.80 -27.92 10.26
CA GLU A 712 -2.23 -26.75 10.93
C GLU A 712 -0.70 -26.75 10.92
N ASP A 713 -0.13 -25.55 10.84
CA ASP A 713 1.31 -25.34 10.93
C ASP A 713 1.75 -25.14 12.38
N LEU A 714 2.67 -26.00 12.82
CA LEU A 714 3.32 -25.96 14.11
C LEU A 714 4.67 -25.24 13.99
N GLU A 715 4.87 -24.13 14.71
CA GLU A 715 6.16 -23.45 14.81
C GLU A 715 7.05 -24.04 15.91
N LEU A 716 8.33 -24.25 15.60
CA LEU A 716 9.40 -24.65 16.53
C LEU A 716 10.57 -23.67 16.44
N MET A 717 10.89 -22.97 17.53
CA MET A 717 11.96 -21.96 17.55
C MET A 717 13.31 -22.54 18.00
N ILE A 718 14.27 -22.66 17.09
CA ILE A 718 15.63 -23.14 17.31
C ILE A 718 16.62 -21.99 17.50
N ASP A 719 17.27 -21.86 18.67
CA ASP A 719 18.36 -20.90 18.84
C ASP A 719 19.63 -21.40 18.11
N SER A 720 20.16 -20.60 17.19
CA SER A 720 21.29 -21.00 16.36
C SER A 720 22.23 -19.80 16.15
N ALA A 721 23.39 -19.82 16.81
CA ALA A 721 24.38 -18.75 16.68
C ALA A 721 25.31 -18.85 15.44
N THR A 722 24.94 -19.55 14.35
CA THR A 722 25.84 -19.74 13.19
C THR A 722 25.14 -19.87 11.83
N THR A 723 25.86 -19.40 10.80
CA THR A 723 25.71 -19.44 9.32
C THR A 723 24.56 -20.22 8.66
N PHE A 724 24.04 -19.68 7.56
CA PHE A 724 23.02 -20.23 6.64
C PHE A 724 23.11 -21.74 6.33
N ASP A 725 24.31 -22.33 6.20
CA ASP A 725 24.48 -23.77 5.95
C ASP A 725 24.14 -24.66 7.17
N ALA A 726 24.17 -24.12 8.39
CA ALA A 726 23.72 -24.82 9.59
C ALA A 726 22.18 -24.86 9.67
N VAL A 727 21.50 -23.83 9.14
CA VAL A 727 20.04 -23.65 9.13
C VAL A 727 19.34 -24.71 8.31
N LEU A 728 19.88 -25.06 7.13
CA LEU A 728 19.31 -26.11 6.27
C LEU A 728 19.39 -27.51 6.89
N ASN A 729 20.39 -27.74 7.75
CA ASN A 729 20.62 -29.04 8.37
C ASN A 729 19.87 -29.22 9.71
N SER A 730 19.56 -28.13 10.41
CA SER A 730 18.91 -28.17 11.74
C SER A 730 17.40 -28.42 11.72
N CYS A 731 16.70 -28.11 10.63
CA CYS A 731 15.25 -28.36 10.51
C CYS A 731 14.90 -29.67 9.76
N THR A 732 15.84 -30.60 9.56
CA THR A 732 15.53 -31.83 8.80
C THR A 732 14.71 -32.82 9.63
N ILE A 733 13.40 -32.87 9.37
CA ILE A 733 12.47 -33.82 9.98
C ILE A 733 11.89 -34.68 8.86
N LEU A 734 12.32 -35.93 8.81
CA LEU A 734 11.84 -36.95 7.87
C LEU A 734 11.10 -38.03 8.66
N ASP A 735 9.94 -37.67 9.21
CA ASP A 735 8.93 -38.66 9.60
C ASP A 735 7.84 -38.64 8.52
N ALA A 736 7.36 -39.82 8.11
CA ALA A 736 6.42 -39.94 6.98
C ALA A 736 5.05 -39.29 7.27
N GLU A 737 4.76 -38.99 8.53
CA GLU A 737 3.47 -38.42 8.98
C GLU A 737 3.52 -36.91 9.30
N ILE A 738 4.72 -36.32 9.43
CA ILE A 738 4.93 -34.88 9.68
C ILE A 738 5.98 -34.33 8.71
N VAL A 739 5.60 -33.34 7.92
CA VAL A 739 6.47 -32.68 6.95
C VAL A 739 6.85 -31.27 7.41
N GLN A 740 8.09 -30.87 7.16
CA GLN A 740 8.49 -29.48 7.28
C GLN A 740 7.92 -28.69 6.11
N THR A 741 7.18 -27.60 6.39
CA THR A 741 6.57 -26.75 5.36
C THR A 741 7.49 -25.61 4.96
N TYR A 742 8.06 -24.89 5.94
CA TYR A 742 9.06 -23.85 5.70
C TYR A 742 9.89 -23.58 6.97
N ALA A 743 10.93 -22.74 6.87
CA ALA A 743 11.67 -22.22 8.02
C ALA A 743 12.02 -20.75 7.80
N THR A 744 12.08 -19.97 8.89
CA THR A 744 12.40 -18.55 8.87
C THR A 744 13.51 -18.23 9.87
N ILE A 745 14.17 -17.09 9.70
CA ILE A 745 15.18 -16.59 10.64
C ILE A 745 14.68 -15.23 11.14
N SER A 746 14.52 -15.09 12.45
CA SER A 746 14.12 -13.83 13.07
C SER A 746 15.32 -12.90 13.26
N THR A 747 15.05 -11.62 13.53
CA THR A 747 16.03 -10.53 13.66
C THR A 747 17.04 -10.72 14.80
N ASN A 748 16.78 -11.63 15.73
CA ASN A 748 17.64 -12.02 16.85
C ASN A 748 18.43 -13.33 16.61
N ASN A 749 18.54 -13.81 15.36
CA ASN A 749 19.23 -15.05 14.96
C ASN A 749 18.63 -16.35 15.50
N THR A 750 17.36 -16.36 15.91
CA THR A 750 16.63 -17.62 16.15
C THR A 750 16.01 -18.14 14.85
N VAL A 751 15.96 -19.45 14.67
CA VAL A 751 15.46 -20.14 13.48
C VAL A 751 14.10 -20.76 13.81
N SER A 752 13.02 -20.33 13.18
CA SER A 752 11.71 -20.96 13.33
C SER A 752 11.50 -22.01 12.25
N CYS A 753 11.28 -23.28 12.62
CA CYS A 753 10.86 -24.34 11.70
C CYS A 753 9.34 -24.53 11.79
N TYR A 754 8.64 -24.57 10.66
CA TYR A 754 7.20 -24.81 10.60
C TYR A 754 6.91 -26.24 10.10
N LEU A 755 6.07 -26.98 10.83
CA LEU A 755 5.75 -28.38 10.59
C LEU A 755 4.25 -28.57 10.36
N ARG A 756 3.87 -29.44 9.42
CA ARG A 756 2.48 -29.82 9.17
C ARG A 756 2.32 -31.33 9.24
N ALA A 757 1.30 -31.77 9.96
CA ALA A 757 0.95 -33.19 10.04
C ALA A 757 0.00 -33.58 8.92
N LEU A 758 0.27 -34.74 8.32
CA LEU A 758 -0.50 -35.28 7.21
C LEU A 758 -1.60 -36.26 7.67
N ASN A 759 -1.41 -36.92 8.81
CA ASN A 759 -2.36 -37.89 9.39
C ASN A 759 -2.50 -37.69 10.90
N SER A 760 -3.64 -38.11 11.46
CA SER A 760 -3.83 -38.20 12.92
C SER A 760 -3.08 -39.42 13.48
N GLY A 761 -2.51 -39.27 14.67
CA GLY A 761 -1.69 -40.30 15.28
C GLY A 761 -0.63 -39.75 16.23
N ASP A 762 -0.06 -40.62 17.05
CA ASP A 762 1.09 -40.29 17.88
C ASP A 762 2.38 -40.61 17.11
N THR A 763 3.24 -39.61 16.91
CA THR A 763 4.56 -39.76 16.29
C THR A 763 5.65 -39.18 17.18
N VAL A 764 6.91 -39.51 16.94
CA VAL A 764 8.03 -39.05 17.78
C VAL A 764 8.99 -38.21 16.95
N LEU A 765 8.92 -36.91 17.15
CA LEU A 765 9.86 -35.97 16.57
C LEU A 765 11.22 -36.08 17.26
N THR A 766 12.28 -36.32 16.48
CA THR A 766 13.66 -36.28 16.99
C THR A 766 14.35 -35.00 16.53
N THR A 767 14.67 -34.09 17.46
CA THR A 767 15.45 -32.88 17.17
C THR A 767 16.89 -33.07 17.57
N THR A 768 17.85 -32.59 16.78
CA THR A 768 19.29 -32.71 17.10
C THR A 768 19.92 -31.33 17.13
N ASP A 769 20.59 -30.99 18.22
CA ASP A 769 21.27 -29.70 18.36
C ASP A 769 22.57 -29.63 17.52
N ARG A 770 23.18 -28.44 17.48
CA ARG A 770 24.43 -28.17 16.74
C ARG A 770 25.64 -29.00 17.20
N TYR A 771 25.54 -29.69 18.34
CA TYR A 771 26.60 -30.55 18.88
C TYR A 771 26.31 -32.04 18.63
N GLY A 772 25.27 -32.36 17.86
CA GLY A 772 24.88 -33.73 17.55
C GLY A 772 24.11 -34.40 18.69
N LYS A 773 23.60 -33.65 19.66
CA LYS A 773 22.79 -34.20 20.76
C LYS A 773 21.32 -34.23 20.36
N SER A 774 20.77 -35.43 20.28
CA SER A 774 19.37 -35.63 19.89
C SER A 774 18.43 -35.68 21.10
N SER A 775 17.23 -35.16 20.93
CA SER A 775 16.09 -35.22 21.84
C SER A 775 14.87 -35.78 21.12
N LYS A 776 14.01 -36.47 21.86
CA LYS A 776 12.76 -37.04 21.33
C LYS A 776 11.57 -36.37 21.99
N THR A 777 10.68 -35.84 21.16
CA THR A 777 9.42 -35.20 21.55
C THR A 777 8.28 -36.03 20.99
N LEU A 778 7.34 -36.45 21.84
CA LEU A 778 6.14 -37.13 21.36
C LEU A 778 5.19 -36.07 20.79
N ILE A 779 4.78 -36.21 19.54
CA ILE A 779 3.77 -35.37 18.89
C ILE A 779 2.49 -36.18 18.76
N THR A 780 1.39 -35.67 19.31
CA THR A 780 0.06 -36.22 19.15
C THR A 780 -0.71 -35.37 18.14
N VAL A 781 -0.99 -35.94 16.96
CA VAL A 781 -1.77 -35.29 15.92
C VAL A 781 -3.24 -35.64 16.08
N LYS A 782 -4.09 -34.65 16.30
CA LYS A 782 -5.55 -34.83 16.43
C LYS A 782 -6.27 -34.48 15.13
N GLU A 783 -7.37 -35.18 14.84
CA GLU A 783 -8.28 -34.77 13.76
C GLU A 783 -8.98 -33.46 14.12
N VAL A 784 -9.06 -32.55 13.14
CA VAL A 784 -9.94 -31.37 13.24
C VAL A 784 -11.39 -31.88 13.24
N ARG A 785 -12.09 -31.73 14.37
CA ARG A 785 -13.56 -31.85 14.37
C ARG A 785 -14.13 -30.45 14.32
N LEU A 786 -14.80 -30.14 13.21
CA LEU A 786 -15.68 -28.99 13.02
C LEU A 786 -16.67 -28.84 14.18
#